data_AF-A0A3F3PLU6-F1
#
_entry.id   AF-A0A3F3PLU6-F1
#
_cell.length_a   1.000
_cell.length_b   1.000
_cell.length_c   1.000
_cell.angle_alpha   90.00
_cell.angle_beta   90.00
_cell.angle_gamma   90.00
#
_symmetry.space_group_name_H-M   'P 1'
#
loop_
_entity.id
_entity.type
_entity.pdbx_description
1 polymer ?
#
loop_
_entity_poly.entity_id
_entity_poly.type
_entity_poly.pdbx_seq_one_letter_code
_entity_poly.pdbx_strand_id
1 'polypeptide(L)'
;MPLTRVNKFAELTYHLLKSNLGAGVLLYLSAACIRLLPPPDLSAFTVFTKIFCISVSHQYCWDIVNQLTSVDEDRINKPERPIPAGRLTVTGAKWRWLISWTVSPAICYTILGGGALIIFILSEALIYICYVWPRLDHWTSRNTFPALWTFLSFRLLNCVVCETYPQLSAQPMVDVILSLWVLGTIHIQEFHDVDGDRKMRRKTLPVIFSDASSMKMLRGITAGLIAVNGLLVILWGWIKCLTSFDLMSAGLVLTGMFHVLGALAVGVRCVYGKSADMDERTNNAVTAPRPALVAHVCFTLLLLWVVIYADQLGLGHICEPQQPGRPASEVPSLAYRRPRASRSRGGCTSCKARERSPSPALASPQPSPTSPSSEPAHGTILSSVSDLVPELDPISPSENILSSVSDDPLSPFSPLWLDVEMILGPIQSPDGAFNPYLHNDDDRSLFNHYVHIVSRALSRSTTTESNNPFLATLLPMAAASETLTSVILGLSGCHWRRIYPQIWDRALARQGRALAQVSNLLRRPNQSRQSFLEACATIFLLCLTELFEGTSRVWKWHLKAAGNLLSTAAGTTDRHCLASTPEGTFCLQLFHYLDAMSTISRCKPPLLRAGERLTDLTSSTSCSSLPVPLGDNSISGIPPPLLEYLGRVNLLAAHRSRRVDDLSEIGFRTAAAHVRAQLDTWRLEYEATSTALTNSDVDRATTAFEWAVRLRLHQIVDGYDPHHADVENALSRIVTAVLAIPYGSPVEGTLLFPLVIAGASCRDNMERRMVVKERLMVMENTLGFGHISHARRLLETVWADEGGDGNWARIRYSMFPGVVFV
;
A
#
# COMPACT_ATOMS: atom_id res chain seq x y z
N MET A 1 20.69 3.18 -17.90
CA MET A 1 19.60 4.12 -18.23
C MET A 1 18.37 3.50 -18.93
N PRO A 2 18.47 2.62 -19.95
CA PRO A 2 17.29 2.12 -20.66
C PRO A 2 16.28 1.41 -19.75
N LEU A 3 16.76 0.42 -18.97
CA LEU A 3 15.93 -0.40 -18.08
C LEU A 3 15.10 0.44 -17.08
N THR A 4 15.68 1.51 -16.53
CA THR A 4 14.98 2.41 -15.60
C THR A 4 13.89 3.27 -16.28
N ARG A 5 14.00 3.54 -17.59
CA ARG A 5 12.92 4.20 -18.36
C ARG A 5 11.81 3.18 -18.70
N VAL A 6 12.18 1.96 -19.09
CA VAL A 6 11.23 0.86 -19.36
C VAL A 6 10.43 0.51 -18.11
N ASN A 7 11.08 0.37 -16.95
CA ASN A 7 10.41 0.07 -15.69
C ASN A 7 9.41 1.17 -15.29
N LYS A 8 9.80 2.45 -15.39
CA LYS A 8 8.87 3.58 -15.14
C LYS A 8 7.71 3.61 -16.15
N PHE A 9 7.93 3.25 -17.41
CA PHE A 9 6.86 3.14 -18.40
C PHE A 9 5.87 2.02 -18.05
N ALA A 10 6.38 0.83 -17.69
CA ALA A 10 5.58 -0.33 -17.31
C ALA A 10 4.80 -0.08 -16.01
N GLU A 11 5.41 0.54 -15.01
CA GLU A 11 4.77 0.94 -13.75
C GLU A 11 3.62 1.93 -14.00
N LEU A 12 3.84 2.94 -14.86
CA LEU A 12 2.80 3.93 -15.18
C LEU A 12 1.65 3.32 -15.99
N THR A 13 1.96 2.40 -16.91
CA THR A 13 0.96 1.62 -17.67
C THR A 13 0.16 0.68 -16.75
N TYR A 14 0.81 0.01 -15.78
CA TYR A 14 0.13 -0.77 -14.75
C TYR A 14 -0.82 0.12 -13.93
N HIS A 15 -0.34 1.26 -13.43
CA HIS A 15 -1.17 2.19 -12.65
C HIS A 15 -2.34 2.79 -13.44
N LEU A 16 -2.22 2.94 -14.76
CA LEU A 16 -3.34 3.33 -15.62
C LEU A 16 -4.41 2.24 -15.69
N LEU A 17 -4.00 0.99 -16.01
CA LEU A 17 -4.91 -0.15 -16.21
C LEU A 17 -5.51 -0.70 -14.91
N LYS A 18 -4.83 -0.51 -13.77
CA LYS A 18 -5.13 -1.17 -12.49
C LYS A 18 -6.59 -1.06 -12.06
N SER A 19 -7.23 0.10 -12.23
CA SER A 19 -8.60 0.32 -11.73
C SER A 19 -9.66 -0.52 -12.47
N ASN A 20 -9.42 -0.84 -13.75
CA ASN A 20 -10.40 -1.49 -14.63
C ASN A 20 -9.93 -2.87 -15.16
N LEU A 21 -8.78 -3.36 -14.67
CA LEU A 21 -8.17 -4.63 -15.08
C LEU A 21 -9.13 -5.84 -15.01
N GLY A 22 -10.08 -5.81 -14.08
CA GLY A 22 -11.16 -6.80 -13.95
C GLY A 22 -12.10 -6.84 -15.15
N ALA A 23 -12.65 -5.68 -15.54
CA ALA A 23 -13.61 -5.54 -16.62
C ALA A 23 -12.98 -5.69 -18.02
N GLY A 24 -11.69 -5.35 -18.17
CA GLY A 24 -10.93 -5.56 -19.39
C GLY A 24 -10.21 -6.91 -19.42
N VAL A 25 -8.92 -6.90 -19.09
CA VAL A 25 -7.99 -8.02 -19.32
C VAL A 25 -8.44 -9.33 -18.65
N LEU A 26 -8.95 -9.29 -17.42
CA LEU A 26 -9.39 -10.51 -16.73
C LEU A 26 -10.69 -11.08 -17.29
N LEU A 27 -11.60 -10.25 -17.84
CA LEU A 27 -12.79 -10.71 -18.54
C LEU A 27 -12.41 -11.54 -19.77
N TYR A 28 -11.53 -11.00 -20.63
CA TYR A 28 -10.98 -11.71 -21.79
C TYR A 28 -10.32 -13.05 -21.41
N LEU A 29 -9.45 -13.04 -20.40
CA LEU A 29 -8.74 -14.25 -19.97
C LEU A 29 -9.69 -15.31 -19.38
N SER A 30 -10.70 -14.90 -18.59
CA SER A 30 -11.69 -15.84 -18.04
C SER A 30 -12.56 -16.49 -19.13
N ALA A 31 -13.05 -15.71 -20.09
CA ALA A 31 -13.83 -16.21 -21.21
C ALA A 31 -12.99 -17.07 -22.19
N ALA A 32 -11.70 -16.79 -22.32
CA ALA A 32 -10.76 -17.66 -23.01
C ALA A 32 -10.58 -19.00 -22.29
N CYS A 33 -10.39 -19.01 -20.96
CA CYS A 33 -10.32 -20.26 -20.19
C CYS A 33 -11.57 -21.13 -20.33
N ILE A 34 -12.77 -20.55 -20.42
CA ILE A 34 -14.02 -21.30 -20.67
C ILE A 34 -13.99 -21.98 -22.06
N ARG A 35 -13.46 -21.28 -23.08
CA ARG A 35 -13.45 -21.76 -24.47
C ARG A 35 -12.27 -22.69 -24.81
N LEU A 36 -11.20 -22.67 -24.01
CA LEU A 36 -9.90 -23.31 -24.32
C LEU A 36 -9.46 -24.35 -23.27
N LEU A 37 -10.35 -24.85 -22.43
CA LEU A 37 -10.03 -25.89 -21.43
C LEU A 37 -10.95 -27.13 -21.56
N PRO A 38 -10.38 -28.35 -21.67
CA PRO A 38 -8.95 -28.66 -21.79
C PRO A 38 -8.33 -28.08 -23.08
N PRO A 39 -7.04 -27.70 -23.06
CA PRO A 39 -6.38 -27.09 -24.22
C PRO A 39 -6.26 -28.12 -25.35
N PRO A 40 -6.65 -27.80 -26.60
CA PRO A 40 -6.59 -28.75 -27.71
C PRO A 40 -5.16 -29.24 -28.01
N ASP A 41 -4.18 -28.35 -27.89
CA ASP A 41 -2.78 -28.59 -28.22
C ASP A 41 -1.85 -27.52 -27.59
N LEU A 42 -0.56 -27.56 -27.94
CA LEU A 42 0.45 -26.62 -27.47
C LEU A 42 0.23 -25.17 -27.96
N SER A 43 -0.54 -24.96 -29.04
CA SER A 43 -0.78 -23.63 -29.60
C SER A 43 -1.63 -22.73 -28.70
N ALA A 44 -2.32 -23.30 -27.70
CA ALA A 44 -3.08 -22.55 -26.70
C ALA A 44 -2.26 -21.44 -26.01
N PHE A 45 -0.96 -21.64 -25.77
CA PHE A 45 -0.08 -20.61 -25.20
C PHE A 45 0.06 -19.38 -26.13
N THR A 46 0.14 -19.61 -27.45
CA THR A 46 0.16 -18.56 -28.46
C THR A 46 -1.18 -17.82 -28.50
N VAL A 47 -2.31 -18.54 -28.40
CA VAL A 47 -3.65 -17.94 -28.35
C VAL A 47 -3.80 -17.07 -27.10
N PHE A 48 -3.43 -17.57 -25.91
CA PHE A 48 -3.43 -16.77 -24.67
C PHE A 48 -2.50 -15.55 -24.74
N THR A 49 -1.34 -15.65 -25.42
CA THR A 49 -0.45 -14.52 -25.66
C THR A 49 -1.11 -13.45 -26.54
N LYS A 50 -1.79 -13.85 -27.63
CA LYS A 50 -2.57 -12.94 -28.48
C LYS A 50 -3.73 -12.30 -27.70
N ILE A 51 -4.48 -13.07 -26.92
CA ILE A 51 -5.56 -12.56 -26.05
C ILE A 51 -5.02 -11.50 -25.08
N PHE A 52 -3.88 -11.74 -24.44
CA PHE A 52 -3.26 -10.76 -23.54
C PHE A 52 -2.86 -9.48 -24.27
N CYS A 53 -2.16 -9.58 -25.40
CA CYS A 53 -1.74 -8.40 -26.17
C CYS A 53 -2.93 -7.55 -26.65
N ILE A 54 -3.98 -8.20 -27.15
CA ILE A 54 -5.18 -7.54 -27.67
C ILE A 54 -6.01 -6.92 -26.54
N SER A 55 -6.28 -7.65 -25.46
CA SER A 55 -7.08 -7.16 -24.33
C SER A 55 -6.40 -6.04 -23.54
N VAL A 56 -5.07 -6.09 -23.37
CA VAL A 56 -4.30 -4.98 -22.79
C VAL A 56 -4.36 -3.74 -23.68
N SER A 57 -4.22 -3.90 -25.01
CA SER A 57 -4.28 -2.80 -25.98
C SER A 57 -5.66 -2.15 -26.00
N HIS A 58 -6.73 -2.96 -26.06
CA HIS A 58 -8.12 -2.53 -26.04
C HIS A 58 -8.47 -1.77 -24.75
N GLN A 59 -8.15 -2.35 -23.59
CA GLN A 59 -8.37 -1.72 -22.29
C GLN A 59 -7.59 -0.42 -22.11
N TYR A 60 -6.35 -0.34 -22.60
CA TYR A 60 -5.51 0.87 -22.52
C TYR A 60 -6.16 2.05 -23.26
N CYS A 61 -6.73 1.79 -24.44
CA CYS A 61 -7.36 2.82 -25.28
C CYS A 61 -8.61 3.42 -24.62
N TRP A 62 -9.34 2.66 -23.79
CA TRP A 62 -10.40 3.21 -22.94
C TRP A 62 -9.84 3.94 -21.72
N ASP A 63 -8.95 3.31 -20.94
CA ASP A 63 -8.46 3.87 -19.66
C ASP A 63 -7.75 5.22 -19.81
N ILE A 64 -6.99 5.43 -20.88
CA ILE A 64 -6.29 6.69 -21.12
C ILE A 64 -7.27 7.86 -21.35
N VAL A 65 -8.38 7.62 -22.08
CA VAL A 65 -9.39 8.64 -22.37
C VAL A 65 -10.31 8.86 -21.16
N ASN A 66 -10.69 7.78 -20.47
CA ASN A 66 -11.49 7.80 -19.25
C ASN A 66 -10.83 8.72 -18.20
N GLN A 67 -9.56 8.48 -17.87
CA GLN A 67 -8.84 9.26 -16.86
C GLN A 67 -8.51 10.69 -17.32
N LEU A 68 -8.27 10.90 -18.62
CA LEU A 68 -7.99 12.24 -19.18
C LEU A 68 -9.23 13.14 -19.24
N THR A 69 -10.44 12.57 -19.27
CA THR A 69 -11.72 13.31 -19.34
C THR A 69 -12.44 13.46 -18.00
N SER A 70 -11.94 12.78 -16.94
CA SER A 70 -12.49 12.78 -15.58
C SER A 70 -11.51 13.24 -14.49
N VAL A 71 -10.41 13.93 -14.84
CA VAL A 71 -9.30 14.31 -13.94
C VAL A 71 -9.75 14.92 -12.60
N ASP A 72 -10.73 15.82 -12.60
CA ASP A 72 -11.19 16.49 -11.37
C ASP A 72 -12.10 15.60 -10.51
N GLU A 73 -12.82 14.66 -11.11
CA GLU A 73 -13.53 13.59 -10.41
C GLU A 73 -12.54 12.60 -9.80
N ASP A 74 -11.55 12.16 -10.57
CA ASP A 74 -10.53 11.22 -10.09
C ASP A 74 -9.66 11.84 -9.00
N ARG A 75 -9.46 13.17 -8.99
CA ARG A 75 -8.79 13.88 -7.90
C ARG A 75 -9.51 13.76 -6.55
N ILE A 76 -10.84 13.58 -6.56
CA ILE A 76 -11.66 13.36 -5.36
C ILE A 76 -11.78 11.86 -5.06
N ASN A 77 -12.19 11.08 -6.06
CA ASN A 77 -12.66 9.71 -5.88
C ASN A 77 -11.56 8.64 -6.01
N LYS A 78 -10.51 8.90 -6.80
CA LYS A 78 -9.46 7.92 -7.18
C LYS A 78 -8.07 8.58 -7.23
N PRO A 79 -7.62 9.26 -6.15
CA PRO A 79 -6.42 10.10 -6.16
C PRO A 79 -5.12 9.33 -6.39
N GLU A 80 -5.13 8.00 -6.36
CA GLU A 80 -4.00 7.13 -6.70
C GLU A 80 -3.81 6.88 -8.21
N ARG A 81 -4.76 7.32 -9.05
CA ARG A 81 -4.64 7.25 -10.52
C ARG A 81 -3.49 8.13 -11.04
N PRO A 82 -2.81 7.75 -12.14
CA PRO A 82 -1.64 8.45 -12.68
C PRO A 82 -1.73 9.98 -12.78
N ILE A 83 -2.86 10.54 -13.22
CA ILE A 83 -2.98 11.99 -13.44
C ILE A 83 -3.22 12.74 -12.11
N PRO A 84 -4.22 12.39 -11.25
CA PRO A 84 -4.33 12.97 -9.91
C PRO A 84 -3.07 12.86 -9.05
N ALA A 85 -2.40 11.70 -9.08
CA ALA A 85 -1.21 11.43 -8.28
C ALA A 85 0.06 12.14 -8.78
N GLY A 86 -0.03 13.03 -9.78
CA GLY A 86 1.10 13.76 -10.36
C GLY A 86 2.10 12.90 -11.16
N ARG A 87 1.79 11.61 -11.39
CA ARG A 87 2.69 10.65 -12.05
C ARG A 87 2.64 10.75 -13.57
N LEU A 88 1.57 11.32 -14.12
CA LEU A 88 1.35 11.55 -15.55
C LEU A 88 0.79 12.95 -15.77
N THR A 89 1.51 13.81 -16.49
CA THR A 89 0.99 15.14 -16.85
C THR A 89 -0.12 15.02 -17.90
N VAL A 90 -1.05 15.98 -17.93
CA VAL A 90 -2.14 16.05 -18.94
C VAL A 90 -1.57 16.02 -20.37
N THR A 91 -0.46 16.72 -20.62
CA THR A 91 0.24 16.68 -21.92
C THR A 91 0.80 15.29 -22.23
N GLY A 92 1.40 14.61 -21.24
CA GLY A 92 1.87 13.24 -21.40
C GLY A 92 0.73 12.23 -21.63
N ALA A 93 -0.44 12.46 -21.03
CA ALA A 93 -1.64 11.66 -21.25
C ALA A 93 -2.20 11.85 -22.67
N LYS A 94 -2.24 13.09 -23.19
CA LYS A 94 -2.60 13.38 -24.59
C LYS A 94 -1.66 12.67 -25.59
N TRP A 95 -0.34 12.68 -25.35
CA TRP A 95 0.60 11.93 -26.18
C TRP A 95 0.38 10.41 -26.08
N ARG A 96 0.14 9.86 -24.88
CA ARG A 96 -0.17 8.44 -24.70
C ARG A 96 -1.46 8.03 -25.39
N TRP A 97 -2.50 8.87 -25.36
CA TRP A 97 -3.75 8.66 -26.09
C TRP A 97 -3.48 8.54 -27.60
N LEU A 98 -2.88 9.58 -28.21
CA LEU A 98 -2.54 9.61 -29.64
C LEU A 98 -1.72 8.38 -30.07
N ILE A 99 -0.68 8.02 -29.31
CA ILE A 99 0.15 6.85 -29.58
C ILE A 99 -0.67 5.56 -29.47
N SER A 100 -1.47 5.38 -28.42
CA SER A 100 -2.26 4.15 -28.24
C SER A 100 -3.30 3.96 -29.33
N TRP A 101 -4.08 4.99 -29.67
CA TRP A 101 -5.11 4.91 -30.73
C TRP A 101 -4.51 4.83 -32.15
N THR A 102 -3.21 5.02 -32.31
CA THR A 102 -2.51 4.73 -33.58
C THR A 102 -1.92 3.32 -33.59
N VAL A 103 -1.29 2.91 -32.49
CA VAL A 103 -0.51 1.66 -32.40
C VAL A 103 -1.38 0.45 -32.07
N SER A 104 -2.40 0.59 -31.24
CA SER A 104 -3.26 -0.53 -30.82
C SER A 104 -4.15 -1.07 -31.96
N PRO A 105 -4.76 -0.25 -32.84
CA PRO A 105 -5.40 -0.75 -34.05
C PRO A 105 -4.41 -1.43 -35.00
N ALA A 106 -3.18 -0.92 -35.13
CA ALA A 106 -2.13 -1.55 -35.95
C ALA A 106 -1.67 -2.91 -35.40
N ILE A 107 -1.56 -3.05 -34.06
CA ILE A 107 -1.33 -4.34 -33.38
C ILE A 107 -2.51 -5.29 -33.62
N CYS A 108 -3.75 -4.79 -33.55
CA CYS A 108 -4.94 -5.59 -33.84
C CYS A 108 -4.94 -6.11 -35.29
N TYR A 109 -4.64 -5.24 -36.27
CA TYR A 109 -4.56 -5.61 -37.68
C TYR A 109 -3.44 -6.61 -37.98
N THR A 110 -2.25 -6.41 -37.40
CA THR A 110 -1.09 -7.29 -37.63
C THR A 110 -1.23 -8.67 -36.97
N ILE A 111 -2.02 -8.80 -35.91
CA ILE A 111 -2.30 -10.10 -35.25
C ILE A 111 -3.53 -10.80 -35.85
N LEU A 112 -4.59 -10.06 -36.23
CA LEU A 112 -5.93 -10.62 -36.51
C LEU A 112 -6.56 -10.16 -37.84
N GLY A 113 -5.90 -9.30 -38.62
CA GLY A 113 -6.38 -8.81 -39.91
C GLY A 113 -7.54 -7.81 -39.84
N GLY A 114 -8.09 -7.50 -41.02
CA GLY A 114 -9.05 -6.40 -41.21
C GLY A 114 -10.39 -6.55 -40.48
N GLY A 115 -10.91 -7.77 -40.31
CA GLY A 115 -12.18 -8.00 -39.62
C GLY A 115 -12.14 -7.62 -38.13
N ALA A 116 -11.03 -7.92 -37.46
CA ALA A 116 -10.80 -7.53 -36.08
C ALA A 116 -10.49 -6.03 -35.94
N LEU A 117 -9.76 -5.45 -36.90
CA LEU A 117 -9.51 -4.01 -36.96
C LEU A 117 -10.83 -3.21 -36.95
N ILE A 118 -11.84 -3.62 -37.73
CA ILE A 118 -13.15 -2.95 -37.75
C ILE A 118 -13.79 -2.95 -36.35
N ILE A 119 -13.76 -4.08 -35.63
CA ILE A 119 -14.29 -4.20 -34.26
C ILE A 119 -13.51 -3.30 -33.28
N PHE A 120 -12.20 -3.17 -33.47
CA PHE A 120 -11.35 -2.29 -32.66
C PHE A 120 -11.68 -0.80 -32.91
N ILE A 121 -11.76 -0.36 -34.17
CA ILE A 121 -12.13 1.02 -34.52
C ILE A 121 -13.56 1.37 -34.06
N LEU A 122 -14.51 0.43 -34.13
CA LEU A 122 -15.84 0.61 -33.54
C LEU A 122 -15.80 0.79 -32.01
N SER A 123 -14.83 0.18 -31.33
CA SER A 123 -14.60 0.37 -29.89
C SER A 123 -14.04 1.76 -29.58
N GLU A 124 -13.09 2.25 -30.39
CA GLU A 124 -12.53 3.61 -30.25
C GLU A 124 -13.59 4.68 -30.57
N ALA A 125 -14.41 4.49 -31.59
CA ALA A 125 -15.55 5.35 -31.90
C ALA A 125 -16.57 5.40 -30.73
N LEU A 126 -16.86 4.26 -30.10
CA LEU A 126 -17.72 4.18 -28.92
C LEU A 126 -17.13 4.94 -27.72
N ILE A 127 -15.82 4.79 -27.45
CA ILE A 127 -15.13 5.58 -26.41
C ILE A 127 -15.20 7.08 -26.73
N TYR A 128 -14.94 7.47 -27.99
CA TYR A 128 -14.94 8.87 -28.42
C TYR A 128 -16.32 9.53 -28.19
N ILE A 129 -17.39 8.86 -28.63
CA ILE A 129 -18.77 9.35 -28.50
C ILE A 129 -19.18 9.52 -27.03
N CYS A 130 -18.81 8.56 -26.16
CA CYS A 130 -19.20 8.58 -24.76
C CYS A 130 -18.37 9.55 -23.91
N TYR A 131 -17.06 9.67 -24.13
CA TYR A 131 -16.15 10.42 -23.25
C TYR A 131 -15.65 11.76 -23.82
N VAL A 132 -15.58 11.90 -25.15
CA VAL A 132 -14.91 13.04 -25.81
C VAL A 132 -15.91 14.00 -26.46
N TRP A 133 -16.65 13.53 -27.47
CA TRP A 133 -17.62 14.34 -28.20
C TRP A 133 -18.69 13.45 -28.85
N PRO A 134 -20.00 13.67 -28.60
CA PRO A 134 -20.59 14.78 -27.84
C PRO A 134 -20.49 14.65 -26.31
N ARG A 135 -19.81 13.62 -25.78
CA ARG A 135 -19.68 13.31 -24.34
C ARG A 135 -21.05 13.04 -23.70
N LEU A 136 -21.61 11.87 -24.00
CA LEU A 136 -22.92 11.44 -23.51
C LEU A 136 -22.92 11.16 -22.00
N ASP A 137 -23.11 12.19 -21.16
CA ASP A 137 -23.10 12.08 -19.70
C ASP A 137 -24.50 11.94 -19.06
N HIS A 138 -25.23 10.90 -19.45
CA HIS A 138 -26.54 10.52 -18.90
C HIS A 138 -26.50 9.09 -18.36
N TRP A 139 -27.37 8.70 -17.43
CA TRP A 139 -27.36 7.33 -16.88
C TRP A 139 -27.58 6.26 -17.95
N THR A 140 -28.39 6.56 -18.98
CA THR A 140 -28.62 5.63 -20.09
C THR A 140 -27.32 5.33 -20.84
N SER A 141 -26.51 6.34 -21.18
CA SER A 141 -25.22 6.15 -21.86
C SER A 141 -24.15 5.60 -20.91
N ARG A 142 -24.11 6.01 -19.64
CA ARG A 142 -23.24 5.43 -18.60
C ARG A 142 -23.46 3.92 -18.42
N ASN A 143 -24.69 3.43 -18.53
CA ASN A 143 -25.03 2.00 -18.43
C ASN A 143 -24.97 1.27 -19.77
N THR A 144 -25.20 1.96 -20.90
CA THR A 144 -25.12 1.36 -22.24
C THR A 144 -23.69 1.21 -22.75
N PHE A 145 -22.76 2.11 -22.38
CA PHE A 145 -21.35 2.01 -22.77
C PHE A 145 -20.71 0.67 -22.31
N PRO A 146 -20.80 0.25 -21.03
CA PRO A 146 -20.26 -1.03 -20.59
C PRO A 146 -20.86 -2.24 -21.31
N ALA A 147 -22.17 -2.21 -21.61
CA ALA A 147 -22.83 -3.28 -22.36
C ALA A 147 -22.31 -3.41 -23.80
N LEU A 148 -22.22 -2.29 -24.53
CA LEU A 148 -21.66 -2.28 -25.90
C LEU A 148 -20.16 -2.59 -25.91
N TRP A 149 -19.42 -2.15 -24.88
CA TRP A 149 -18.02 -2.49 -24.67
C TRP A 149 -17.85 -4.00 -24.50
N THR A 150 -18.63 -4.64 -23.63
CA THR A 150 -18.65 -6.10 -23.43
C THR A 150 -18.96 -6.85 -24.72
N PHE A 151 -19.92 -6.39 -25.53
CA PHE A 151 -20.21 -6.99 -26.85
C PHE A 151 -18.98 -6.97 -27.75
N LEU A 152 -18.40 -5.79 -27.96
CA LEU A 152 -17.22 -5.61 -28.82
C LEU A 152 -16.01 -6.40 -28.29
N SER A 153 -15.83 -6.46 -26.97
CA SER A 153 -14.79 -7.26 -26.33
C SER A 153 -14.93 -8.75 -26.64
N PHE A 154 -16.14 -9.33 -26.53
CA PHE A 154 -16.35 -10.74 -26.86
C PHE A 154 -16.28 -11.03 -28.36
N ARG A 155 -16.70 -10.10 -29.24
CA ARG A 155 -16.46 -10.23 -30.68
C ARG A 155 -14.98 -10.21 -31.03
N LEU A 156 -14.19 -9.36 -30.36
CA LEU A 156 -12.74 -9.30 -30.57
C LEU A 156 -12.02 -10.53 -30.00
N LEU A 157 -12.42 -11.03 -28.82
CA LEU A 157 -11.97 -12.33 -28.30
C LEU A 157 -12.31 -13.47 -29.27
N ASN A 158 -13.49 -13.44 -29.89
CA ASN A 158 -13.89 -14.44 -30.87
C ASN A 158 -12.96 -14.45 -32.08
N CYS A 159 -12.53 -13.28 -32.59
CA CYS A 159 -11.51 -13.22 -33.63
C CYS A 159 -10.20 -13.90 -33.20
N VAL A 160 -9.69 -13.64 -31.99
CA VAL A 160 -8.44 -14.27 -31.51
C VAL A 160 -8.56 -15.79 -31.38
N VAL A 161 -9.68 -16.30 -30.85
CA VAL A 161 -9.88 -17.75 -30.71
C VAL A 161 -10.07 -18.42 -32.07
N CYS A 162 -10.88 -17.85 -32.96
CA CYS A 162 -11.19 -18.44 -34.26
C CYS A 162 -10.04 -18.38 -35.28
N GLU A 163 -9.05 -17.51 -35.08
CA GLU A 163 -7.84 -17.47 -35.91
C GLU A 163 -7.03 -18.78 -35.82
N THR A 164 -7.03 -19.42 -34.64
CA THR A 164 -6.33 -20.70 -34.40
C THR A 164 -7.27 -21.90 -34.30
N TYR A 165 -8.49 -21.69 -33.78
CA TYR A 165 -9.50 -22.75 -33.60
C TYR A 165 -10.87 -22.31 -34.16
N PRO A 166 -11.07 -22.31 -35.50
CA PRO A 166 -12.33 -21.89 -36.14
C PRO A 166 -13.58 -22.63 -35.61
N GLN A 167 -13.42 -23.91 -35.24
CA GLN A 167 -14.47 -24.78 -34.70
C GLN A 167 -15.02 -24.32 -33.34
N LEU A 168 -14.29 -23.47 -32.61
CA LEU A 168 -14.70 -22.95 -31.30
C LEU A 168 -15.47 -21.62 -31.40
N SER A 169 -16.00 -21.26 -32.58
CA SER A 169 -16.64 -19.96 -32.83
C SER A 169 -17.91 -19.73 -32.00
N ALA A 170 -17.94 -18.59 -31.29
CA ALA A 170 -19.09 -18.17 -30.49
C ALA A 170 -20.13 -17.47 -31.37
N GLN A 171 -21.36 -17.96 -31.26
CA GLN A 171 -22.53 -17.37 -31.90
C GLN A 171 -22.78 -15.95 -31.34
N PRO A 172 -22.94 -14.90 -32.18
CA PRO A 172 -23.12 -13.52 -31.72
C PRO A 172 -24.27 -13.32 -30.72
N MET A 173 -25.28 -14.19 -30.74
CA MET A 173 -26.39 -14.18 -29.79
C MET A 173 -25.92 -14.35 -28.33
N VAL A 174 -24.87 -15.13 -28.08
CA VAL A 174 -24.30 -15.30 -26.72
C VAL A 174 -23.70 -13.99 -26.23
N ASP A 175 -22.95 -13.31 -27.11
CA ASP A 175 -22.33 -12.02 -26.79
C ASP A 175 -23.40 -10.94 -26.52
N VAL A 176 -24.51 -10.95 -27.28
CA VAL A 176 -25.68 -10.09 -27.05
C VAL A 176 -26.33 -10.39 -25.70
N ILE A 177 -26.57 -11.66 -25.35
CA ILE A 177 -27.18 -12.04 -24.06
C ILE A 177 -26.31 -11.56 -22.88
N LEU A 178 -25.00 -11.77 -22.94
CA LEU A 178 -24.07 -11.30 -21.90
C LEU A 178 -24.05 -9.77 -21.81
N SER A 179 -24.16 -9.07 -22.94
CA SER A 179 -24.18 -7.60 -22.98
C SER A 179 -25.50 -7.02 -22.42
N LEU A 180 -26.64 -7.67 -22.69
CA LEU A 180 -27.92 -7.33 -22.08
C LEU A 180 -27.94 -7.62 -20.57
N TRP A 181 -27.26 -8.68 -20.12
CA TRP A 181 -27.07 -8.96 -18.69
C TRP A 181 -26.22 -7.87 -18.02
N VAL A 182 -25.14 -7.40 -18.65
CA VAL A 182 -24.37 -6.23 -18.16
C VAL A 182 -25.27 -4.99 -18.10
N LEU A 183 -26.02 -4.67 -19.16
CA LEU A 183 -26.93 -3.52 -19.20
C LEU A 183 -27.95 -3.54 -18.05
N GLY A 184 -28.50 -4.72 -17.71
CA GLY A 184 -29.48 -4.91 -16.66
C GLY A 184 -28.92 -5.00 -15.24
N THR A 185 -27.59 -4.97 -15.05
CA THR A 185 -26.95 -5.17 -13.73
C THR A 185 -25.89 -4.13 -13.37
N ILE A 186 -25.31 -3.43 -14.35
CA ILE A 186 -24.16 -2.54 -14.16
C ILE A 186 -24.39 -1.41 -13.13
N HIS A 187 -25.61 -0.90 -13.01
CA HIS A 187 -25.97 0.13 -12.03
C HIS A 187 -25.87 -0.33 -10.56
N ILE A 188 -25.64 -1.63 -10.29
CA ILE A 188 -25.33 -2.11 -8.93
C ILE A 188 -24.08 -1.42 -8.35
N GLN A 189 -23.15 -0.97 -9.20
CA GLN A 189 -21.99 -0.20 -8.77
C GLN A 189 -22.37 1.18 -8.23
N GLU A 190 -23.47 1.78 -8.70
CA GLU A 190 -23.92 3.12 -8.28
C GLU A 190 -24.59 3.10 -6.89
N PHE A 191 -24.95 1.93 -6.34
CA PHE A 191 -25.67 1.82 -5.06
C PHE A 191 -24.87 2.25 -3.82
N HIS A 192 -23.54 2.28 -3.87
CA HIS A 192 -22.71 2.77 -2.76
C HIS A 192 -22.44 4.29 -2.82
N ASP A 193 -22.58 4.89 -4.00
CA ASP A 193 -22.19 6.29 -4.28
C ASP A 193 -23.36 7.29 -4.20
N VAL A 194 -24.59 6.84 -3.92
CA VAL A 194 -25.84 7.64 -4.06
C VAL A 194 -25.77 9.03 -3.41
N ASP A 195 -25.21 9.14 -2.20
CA ASP A 195 -25.07 10.43 -1.50
C ASP A 195 -23.92 11.29 -2.04
N GLY A 196 -22.88 10.67 -2.60
CA GLY A 196 -21.81 11.37 -3.32
C GLY A 196 -22.32 11.92 -4.65
N ASP A 197 -22.99 11.09 -5.44
CA ASP A 197 -23.62 11.47 -6.71
C ASP A 197 -24.67 12.57 -6.51
N ARG A 198 -25.51 12.47 -5.46
CA ARG A 198 -26.48 13.51 -5.07
C ARG A 198 -25.79 14.85 -4.79
N LYS A 199 -24.68 14.86 -4.02
CA LYS A 199 -23.88 16.07 -3.74
C LYS A 199 -23.25 16.64 -5.01
N MET A 200 -22.78 15.78 -5.91
CA MET A 200 -22.22 16.14 -7.23
C MET A 200 -23.30 16.46 -8.29
N ARG A 201 -24.59 16.56 -7.89
CA ARG A 201 -25.75 16.85 -8.77
C ARG A 201 -25.92 15.89 -9.96
N ARG A 202 -25.41 14.65 -9.84
CA ARG A 202 -25.51 13.63 -10.88
C ARG A 202 -26.90 13.02 -10.93
N LYS A 203 -27.26 12.50 -12.11
CA LYS A 203 -28.54 11.82 -12.39
C LYS A 203 -28.31 10.33 -12.67
N THR A 204 -27.58 9.64 -11.80
CA THR A 204 -27.39 8.18 -11.84
C THR A 204 -28.67 7.46 -11.45
N LEU A 205 -28.79 6.17 -11.81
CA LEU A 205 -30.08 5.47 -11.72
C LEU A 205 -30.61 5.37 -10.27
N PRO A 206 -29.76 5.13 -9.24
CA PRO A 206 -30.19 5.16 -7.84
C PRO A 206 -30.56 6.55 -7.32
N VAL A 207 -29.96 7.63 -7.86
CA VAL A 207 -30.31 9.01 -7.45
C VAL A 207 -31.67 9.42 -8.00
N ILE A 208 -32.00 8.98 -9.23
CA ILE A 208 -33.33 9.17 -9.83
C ILE A 208 -34.41 8.44 -9.04
N PHE A 209 -34.20 7.16 -8.75
CA PHE A 209 -35.14 6.32 -7.98
C PHE A 209 -34.94 6.41 -6.45
N SER A 210 -34.50 7.57 -5.94
CA SER A 210 -33.96 7.66 -4.56
C SER A 210 -34.99 7.69 -3.42
N ASP A 211 -36.29 7.60 -3.71
CA ASP A 211 -37.30 7.32 -2.68
C ASP A 211 -37.21 5.86 -2.20
N ALA A 212 -37.57 5.60 -0.94
CA ALA A 212 -37.35 4.29 -0.31
C ALA A 212 -38.10 3.14 -1.01
N SER A 213 -39.25 3.42 -1.63
CA SER A 213 -40.04 2.43 -2.38
C SER A 213 -39.36 2.09 -3.71
N SER A 214 -38.97 3.08 -4.50
CA SER A 214 -38.29 2.89 -5.78
C SER A 214 -36.88 2.31 -5.61
N MET A 215 -36.10 2.71 -4.60
CA MET A 215 -34.81 2.08 -4.28
C MET A 215 -34.97 0.60 -3.96
N LYS A 216 -35.99 0.24 -3.17
CA LYS A 216 -36.28 -1.17 -2.84
C LYS A 216 -36.74 -1.95 -4.07
N MET A 217 -37.55 -1.34 -4.94
CA MET A 217 -37.97 -1.93 -6.21
C MET A 217 -36.77 -2.14 -7.16
N LEU A 218 -35.91 -1.14 -7.33
CA LEU A 218 -34.71 -1.20 -8.18
C LEU A 218 -33.74 -2.28 -7.69
N ARG A 219 -33.44 -2.32 -6.37
CA ARG A 219 -32.63 -3.38 -5.75
C ARG A 219 -33.27 -4.77 -5.93
N GLY A 220 -34.58 -4.89 -5.77
CA GLY A 220 -35.34 -6.13 -5.99
C GLY A 220 -35.28 -6.63 -7.44
N ILE A 221 -35.49 -5.75 -8.42
CA ILE A 221 -35.37 -6.07 -9.85
C ILE A 221 -33.94 -6.50 -10.18
N THR A 222 -32.93 -5.78 -9.66
CA THR A 222 -31.51 -6.10 -9.87
C THR A 222 -31.16 -7.48 -9.33
N ALA A 223 -31.58 -7.79 -8.09
CA ALA A 223 -31.40 -9.11 -7.49
C ALA A 223 -32.13 -10.22 -8.28
N GLY A 224 -33.34 -9.93 -8.78
CA GLY A 224 -34.11 -10.83 -9.63
C GLY A 224 -33.40 -11.16 -10.94
N LEU A 225 -32.88 -10.16 -11.66
CA LEU A 225 -32.15 -10.35 -12.92
C LEU A 225 -30.89 -11.21 -12.75
N ILE A 226 -30.14 -11.01 -11.66
CA ILE A 226 -28.94 -11.81 -11.35
C ILE A 226 -29.34 -13.27 -11.03
N ALA A 227 -30.43 -13.49 -10.28
CA ALA A 227 -30.92 -14.84 -9.95
C ALA A 227 -31.52 -15.59 -11.15
N VAL A 228 -32.33 -14.93 -11.96
CA VAL A 228 -32.98 -15.52 -13.16
C VAL A 228 -31.96 -16.03 -14.16
N ASN A 229 -30.84 -15.33 -14.37
CA ASN A 229 -29.76 -15.78 -15.25
C ASN A 229 -29.23 -17.18 -14.85
N GLY A 230 -29.00 -17.40 -13.55
CA GLY A 230 -28.57 -18.72 -13.05
C GLY A 230 -29.63 -19.81 -13.26
N LEU A 231 -30.91 -19.49 -13.00
CA LEU A 231 -32.02 -20.42 -13.21
C LEU A 231 -32.20 -20.82 -14.68
N LEU A 232 -31.97 -19.89 -15.63
CA LEU A 232 -32.00 -20.18 -17.06
C LEU A 232 -30.87 -21.14 -17.48
N VAL A 233 -29.67 -21.00 -16.90
CA VAL A 233 -28.55 -21.93 -17.14
C VAL A 233 -28.85 -23.33 -16.56
N ILE A 234 -29.44 -23.41 -15.36
CA ILE A 234 -29.92 -24.69 -14.80
C ILE A 234 -30.94 -25.33 -15.74
N LEU A 235 -31.96 -24.58 -16.16
CA LEU A 235 -33.05 -25.07 -17.02
C LEU A 235 -32.51 -25.55 -18.37
N TRP A 236 -31.57 -24.83 -18.99
CA TRP A 236 -30.97 -25.23 -20.26
C TRP A 236 -30.15 -26.52 -20.12
N GLY A 237 -29.31 -26.62 -19.08
CA GLY A 237 -28.57 -27.85 -18.77
C GLY A 237 -29.50 -29.04 -18.49
N TRP A 238 -30.60 -28.80 -17.76
CA TRP A 238 -31.59 -29.83 -17.42
C TRP A 238 -32.34 -30.34 -18.65
N ILE A 239 -32.82 -29.44 -19.53
CA ILE A 239 -33.42 -29.80 -20.82
C ILE A 239 -32.43 -30.62 -21.65
N LYS A 240 -31.15 -30.24 -21.65
CA LYS A 240 -30.11 -30.99 -22.35
C LYS A 240 -29.90 -32.40 -21.78
N CYS A 241 -29.82 -32.56 -20.45
CA CYS A 241 -29.79 -33.86 -19.78
C CYS A 241 -30.98 -34.75 -20.13
N LEU A 242 -32.19 -34.16 -20.31
CA LEU A 242 -33.39 -34.90 -20.73
C LEU A 242 -33.35 -35.34 -22.21
N THR A 243 -32.70 -34.58 -23.10
CA THR A 243 -32.54 -34.97 -24.52
C THR A 243 -31.40 -35.95 -24.77
N SER A 244 -30.30 -35.82 -24.03
CA SER A 244 -29.09 -36.63 -24.17
C SER A 244 -28.20 -36.42 -22.94
N PHE A 245 -28.07 -37.42 -22.08
CA PHE A 245 -27.24 -37.29 -20.88
C PHE A 245 -25.75 -37.32 -21.25
N ASP A 246 -25.11 -36.14 -21.26
CA ASP A 246 -23.67 -35.99 -21.38
C ASP A 246 -23.09 -35.14 -20.22
N LEU A 247 -21.76 -35.17 -20.10
CA LEU A 247 -21.03 -34.45 -19.05
C LEU A 247 -21.19 -32.93 -19.16
N MET A 248 -21.32 -32.41 -20.39
CA MET A 248 -21.49 -30.98 -20.65
C MET A 248 -22.83 -30.47 -20.09
N SER A 249 -23.88 -31.26 -20.25
CA SER A 249 -25.24 -30.97 -19.75
C SER A 249 -25.27 -30.98 -18.22
N ALA A 250 -24.67 -31.98 -17.58
CA ALA A 250 -24.50 -32.02 -16.12
C ALA A 250 -23.64 -30.84 -15.62
N GLY A 251 -22.60 -30.47 -16.37
CA GLY A 251 -21.76 -29.31 -16.12
C GLY A 251 -22.51 -27.97 -16.21
N LEU A 252 -23.43 -27.81 -17.16
CA LEU A 252 -24.31 -26.65 -17.26
C LEU A 252 -25.24 -26.54 -16.05
N VAL A 253 -25.89 -27.65 -15.64
CA VAL A 253 -26.73 -27.69 -14.42
C VAL A 253 -25.94 -27.23 -13.20
N LEU A 254 -24.75 -27.81 -12.96
CA LEU A 254 -23.93 -27.48 -11.80
C LEU A 254 -23.39 -26.04 -11.84
N THR A 255 -23.00 -25.54 -13.02
CA THR A 255 -22.58 -24.14 -13.20
C THR A 255 -23.72 -23.18 -12.90
N GLY A 256 -24.93 -23.50 -13.37
CA GLY A 256 -26.14 -22.77 -13.03
C GLY A 256 -26.43 -22.77 -11.52
N MET A 257 -26.27 -23.92 -10.84
CA MET A 257 -26.44 -24.02 -9.37
C MET A 257 -25.43 -23.15 -8.61
N PHE A 258 -24.15 -23.17 -8.98
CA PHE A 258 -23.16 -22.27 -8.38
C PHE A 258 -23.44 -20.79 -8.68
N HIS A 259 -23.92 -20.46 -9.88
CA HIS A 259 -24.34 -19.10 -10.22
C HIS A 259 -25.56 -18.66 -9.40
N VAL A 260 -26.56 -19.52 -9.20
CA VAL A 260 -27.73 -19.24 -8.33
C VAL A 260 -27.30 -19.06 -6.86
N LEU A 261 -26.39 -19.88 -6.33
CA LEU A 261 -25.88 -19.71 -4.97
C LEU A 261 -25.15 -18.36 -4.79
N GLY A 262 -24.31 -17.97 -5.76
CA GLY A 262 -23.68 -16.66 -5.79
C GLY A 262 -24.69 -15.52 -5.94
N ALA A 263 -25.66 -15.67 -6.83
CA ALA A 263 -26.73 -14.71 -7.10
C ALA A 263 -27.65 -14.50 -5.89
N LEU A 264 -27.95 -15.55 -5.12
CA LEU A 264 -28.69 -15.44 -3.86
C LEU A 264 -27.88 -14.68 -2.80
N ALA A 265 -26.59 -14.98 -2.65
CA ALA A 265 -25.72 -14.27 -1.70
C ALA A 265 -25.55 -12.77 -2.06
N VAL A 266 -25.46 -12.44 -3.35
CA VAL A 266 -25.43 -11.07 -3.87
C VAL A 266 -26.80 -10.39 -3.74
N GLY A 267 -27.87 -11.07 -4.15
CA GLY A 267 -29.23 -10.54 -4.20
C GLY A 267 -29.79 -10.24 -2.81
N VAL A 268 -29.55 -11.12 -1.83
CA VAL A 268 -29.88 -10.87 -0.42
C VAL A 268 -29.15 -9.62 0.09
N ARG A 269 -27.85 -9.45 -0.21
CA ARG A 269 -27.11 -8.24 0.19
C ARG A 269 -27.61 -6.99 -0.55
N CYS A 270 -27.96 -7.11 -1.82
CA CYS A 270 -28.52 -6.01 -2.62
C CYS A 270 -29.87 -5.52 -2.05
N VAL A 271 -30.75 -6.44 -1.65
CA VAL A 271 -32.11 -6.12 -1.13
C VAL A 271 -32.09 -5.69 0.34
N TYR A 272 -31.23 -6.27 1.18
CA TYR A 272 -31.18 -6.00 2.63
C TYR A 272 -30.01 -5.09 3.06
N GLY A 273 -29.19 -4.60 2.12
CA GLY A 273 -28.13 -3.63 2.37
C GLY A 273 -28.69 -2.30 2.89
N LYS A 274 -28.13 -1.82 4.01
CA LYS A 274 -28.53 -0.58 4.69
C LYS A 274 -27.39 0.46 4.82
N SER A 275 -26.26 0.25 4.14
CA SER A 275 -25.06 1.09 4.32
C SER A 275 -24.12 0.98 3.12
N ALA A 276 -23.49 2.09 2.74
CA ALA A 276 -22.57 2.16 1.61
C ALA A 276 -21.43 1.11 1.66
N ASP A 277 -20.87 0.80 2.84
CA ASP A 277 -19.85 -0.26 2.98
C ASP A 277 -20.37 -1.67 2.61
N MET A 278 -21.64 -1.98 2.87
CA MET A 278 -22.24 -3.24 2.43
C MET A 278 -22.51 -3.25 0.93
N ASP A 279 -22.89 -2.10 0.36
CA ASP A 279 -23.09 -1.96 -1.08
C ASP A 279 -21.76 -1.98 -1.84
N GLU A 280 -20.71 -1.33 -1.33
CA GLU A 280 -19.33 -1.40 -1.83
C GLU A 280 -18.80 -2.83 -1.80
N ARG A 281 -19.01 -3.57 -0.70
CA ARG A 281 -18.66 -4.99 -0.59
C ARG A 281 -19.49 -5.89 -1.51
N THR A 282 -20.70 -5.48 -1.88
CA THR A 282 -21.57 -6.24 -2.80
C THR A 282 -21.20 -5.96 -4.24
N ASN A 283 -20.95 -4.71 -4.60
CA ASN A 283 -20.33 -4.30 -5.86
C ASN A 283 -18.99 -5.02 -6.06
N ASN A 284 -18.08 -4.97 -5.09
CA ASN A 284 -16.81 -5.70 -5.11
C ASN A 284 -17.00 -7.23 -5.18
N ALA A 285 -18.09 -7.80 -4.65
CA ALA A 285 -18.37 -9.22 -4.80
C ALA A 285 -18.82 -9.58 -6.22
N VAL A 286 -19.55 -8.70 -6.91
CA VAL A 286 -19.99 -8.89 -8.30
C VAL A 286 -18.89 -8.60 -9.32
N THR A 287 -18.11 -7.54 -9.09
CA THR A 287 -17.10 -7.03 -10.04
C THR A 287 -15.71 -7.60 -9.85
N ALA A 288 -15.30 -7.97 -8.62
CA ALA A 288 -14.10 -8.78 -8.47
C ALA A 288 -14.39 -10.18 -9.01
N PRO A 289 -13.48 -10.80 -9.76
CA PRO A 289 -13.73 -12.10 -10.37
C PRO A 289 -13.91 -13.24 -9.35
N ARG A 290 -13.96 -13.00 -8.03
CA ARG A 290 -13.88 -14.06 -7.02
C ARG A 290 -15.01 -15.09 -7.07
N PRO A 291 -16.33 -14.75 -7.13
CA PRO A 291 -17.36 -15.78 -7.19
C PRO A 291 -17.36 -16.51 -8.54
N ALA A 292 -17.18 -15.77 -9.63
CA ALA A 292 -17.07 -16.33 -10.97
C ALA A 292 -15.86 -17.26 -11.06
N LEU A 293 -14.64 -16.78 -10.85
CA LEU A 293 -13.39 -17.54 -10.88
C LEU A 293 -13.39 -18.71 -9.88
N VAL A 294 -14.02 -18.62 -8.70
CA VAL A 294 -14.14 -19.79 -7.81
C VAL A 294 -15.10 -20.83 -8.38
N ALA A 295 -16.31 -20.44 -8.81
CA ALA A 295 -17.25 -21.37 -9.46
C ALA A 295 -16.67 -21.98 -10.76
N HIS A 296 -15.93 -21.19 -11.53
CA HIS A 296 -15.30 -21.59 -12.79
C HIS A 296 -14.05 -22.44 -12.55
N VAL A 297 -13.22 -22.15 -11.54
CA VAL A 297 -12.12 -23.05 -11.14
C VAL A 297 -12.67 -24.35 -10.58
N CYS A 298 -13.77 -24.34 -9.81
CA CYS A 298 -14.46 -25.57 -9.41
C CYS A 298 -14.99 -26.35 -10.63
N PHE A 299 -15.58 -25.68 -11.62
CA PHE A 299 -16.02 -26.29 -12.88
C PHE A 299 -14.85 -26.87 -13.69
N THR A 300 -13.75 -26.13 -13.84
CA THR A 300 -12.52 -26.59 -14.51
C THR A 300 -11.86 -27.75 -13.77
N LEU A 301 -11.81 -27.74 -12.44
CA LEU A 301 -11.29 -28.85 -11.63
C LEU A 301 -12.19 -30.08 -11.72
N LEU A 302 -13.52 -29.92 -11.81
CA LEU A 302 -14.44 -31.03 -12.04
C LEU A 302 -14.26 -31.62 -13.44
N LEU A 303 -14.10 -30.77 -14.47
CA LEU A 303 -13.78 -31.20 -15.84
C LEU A 303 -12.44 -31.93 -15.90
N LEU A 304 -11.38 -31.42 -15.23
CA LEU A 304 -10.11 -32.15 -15.10
C LEU A 304 -10.32 -33.50 -14.42
N TRP A 305 -11.08 -33.55 -13.31
CA TRP A 305 -11.32 -34.78 -12.57
C TRP A 305 -12.02 -35.83 -13.44
N VAL A 306 -13.09 -35.45 -14.16
CA VAL A 306 -13.81 -36.41 -15.02
C VAL A 306 -13.01 -36.78 -16.27
N VAL A 307 -12.26 -35.86 -16.90
CA VAL A 307 -11.38 -36.21 -18.03
C VAL A 307 -10.28 -37.19 -17.61
N ILE A 308 -9.67 -36.99 -16.43
CA ILE A 308 -8.62 -37.87 -15.88
C ILE A 308 -9.19 -39.25 -15.49
N TYR A 309 -10.43 -39.34 -14.98
CA TYR A 309 -11.03 -40.60 -14.57
C TYR A 309 -11.83 -41.34 -15.65
N ALA A 310 -12.35 -40.65 -16.67
CA ALA A 310 -13.02 -41.30 -17.80
C ALA A 310 -12.07 -42.21 -18.60
N ASP A 311 -10.82 -41.77 -18.79
CA ASP A 311 -9.77 -42.54 -19.45
C ASP A 311 -9.37 -43.79 -18.64
N GLN A 312 -9.52 -43.77 -17.30
CA GLN A 312 -9.33 -44.93 -16.44
C GLN A 312 -10.55 -45.88 -16.38
N LEU A 313 -11.73 -45.45 -16.83
CA LEU A 313 -12.97 -46.24 -16.77
C LEU A 313 -13.31 -46.99 -18.07
N GLY A 314 -12.55 -46.79 -19.15
CA GLY A 314 -12.60 -47.65 -20.34
C GLY A 314 -13.88 -47.58 -21.19
N LEU A 315 -14.75 -46.60 -20.95
CA LEU A 315 -16.03 -46.41 -21.66
C LEU A 315 -15.87 -45.78 -23.06
N GLY A 316 -14.75 -46.05 -23.74
CA GLY A 316 -14.33 -45.43 -25.00
C GLY A 316 -14.29 -46.36 -26.21
N HIS A 317 -14.92 -47.54 -26.15
CA HIS A 317 -14.94 -48.47 -27.27
C HIS A 317 -16.08 -48.13 -28.25
N ILE A 318 -15.74 -47.46 -29.35
CA ILE A 318 -16.66 -47.17 -30.47
C ILE A 318 -16.29 -48.07 -31.65
N CYS A 319 -17.27 -48.74 -32.24
CA CYS A 319 -17.06 -49.60 -33.41
C CYS A 319 -16.93 -48.78 -34.70
N GLU A 320 -16.03 -49.17 -35.60
CA GLU A 320 -15.90 -48.55 -36.92
C GLU A 320 -17.10 -48.92 -37.83
N PRO A 321 -17.57 -47.98 -38.68
CA PRO A 321 -18.63 -48.25 -39.65
C PRO A 321 -18.12 -49.06 -40.86
N GLN A 322 -18.96 -49.98 -41.32
CA GLN A 322 -18.66 -50.96 -42.37
C GLN A 322 -18.54 -50.31 -43.77
N GLN A 323 -17.40 -50.50 -44.45
CA GLN A 323 -17.23 -50.09 -45.86
C GLN A 323 -17.72 -51.17 -46.87
N PRO A 324 -18.26 -50.77 -48.03
CA PRO A 324 -18.76 -51.71 -49.04
C PRO A 324 -17.66 -52.25 -49.97
N GLY A 325 -17.14 -53.43 -49.62
CA GLY A 325 -16.83 -54.53 -50.55
C GLY A 325 -15.70 -54.39 -51.59
N ARG A 326 -14.61 -55.14 -51.36
CA ARG A 326 -13.91 -55.93 -52.40
C ARG A 326 -13.57 -57.33 -51.84
N PRO A 327 -13.42 -58.37 -52.69
CA PRO A 327 -13.41 -59.76 -52.25
C PRO A 327 -12.12 -60.20 -51.55
N ALA A 328 -12.20 -61.30 -50.81
CA ALA A 328 -11.17 -61.74 -49.88
C ALA A 328 -10.14 -62.72 -50.47
N SER A 329 -8.90 -62.62 -49.99
CA SER A 329 -7.92 -63.70 -49.95
C SER A 329 -6.87 -63.48 -48.84
N GLU A 330 -6.75 -64.47 -47.95
CA GLU A 330 -5.57 -64.80 -47.12
C GLU A 330 -5.25 -63.98 -45.84
N VAL A 331 -4.65 -64.71 -44.88
CA VAL A 331 -4.60 -64.60 -43.40
C VAL A 331 -3.51 -65.62 -42.93
N PRO A 332 -2.80 -65.56 -41.75
CA PRO A 332 -2.90 -64.75 -40.51
C PRO A 332 -1.56 -63.96 -40.22
N SER A 333 -0.90 -63.77 -39.05
CA SER A 333 -1.07 -64.24 -37.65
C SER A 333 -0.30 -63.44 -36.56
N LEU A 334 -0.78 -63.55 -35.30
CA LEU A 334 -0.10 -63.81 -34.00
C LEU A 334 1.41 -63.48 -33.79
N ALA A 335 1.94 -63.08 -32.60
CA ALA A 335 1.37 -62.91 -31.25
C ALA A 335 2.26 -62.13 -30.22
N TYR A 336 1.61 -61.33 -29.34
CA TYR A 336 1.70 -61.32 -27.85
C TYR A 336 3.02 -61.10 -27.02
N ARG A 337 3.04 -60.00 -26.20
CA ARG A 337 3.56 -59.76 -24.80
C ARG A 337 4.86 -60.48 -24.29
N ARG A 338 5.69 -59.98 -23.35
CA ARG A 338 5.79 -58.78 -22.45
C ARG A 338 7.21 -58.77 -21.79
N PRO A 339 7.84 -57.63 -21.44
CA PRO A 339 9.10 -57.59 -20.65
C PRO A 339 8.91 -57.21 -19.16
N ARG A 340 9.95 -57.41 -18.31
CA ARG A 340 9.98 -56.97 -16.89
C ARG A 340 11.41 -56.79 -16.34
N ALA A 341 11.72 -55.61 -15.79
CA ALA A 341 12.89 -55.27 -14.94
C ALA A 341 14.30 -55.46 -15.57
N SER A 342 15.43 -54.99 -15.00
CA SER A 342 15.79 -53.72 -14.29
C SER A 342 17.33 -53.70 -14.06
N ARG A 343 17.89 -52.62 -13.47
CA ARG A 343 19.33 -52.39 -13.11
C ARG A 343 20.27 -52.00 -14.27
N SER A 344 21.47 -51.44 -14.05
CA SER A 344 21.86 -50.19 -13.33
C SER A 344 23.39 -50.02 -13.27
N ARG A 345 23.88 -48.77 -13.40
CA ARG A 345 25.24 -48.25 -13.05
C ARG A 345 26.48 -48.73 -13.84
N GLY A 346 27.22 -47.75 -14.37
CA GLY A 346 28.62 -47.47 -13.94
C GLY A 346 29.76 -47.84 -14.90
N GLY A 347 30.79 -46.97 -14.97
CA GLY A 347 32.05 -47.18 -15.71
C GLY A 347 32.63 -45.89 -16.30
N CYS A 348 33.96 -45.76 -16.46
CA CYS A 348 34.60 -44.53 -16.94
C CYS A 348 35.97 -44.74 -17.65
N THR A 349 36.54 -43.63 -18.15
CA THR A 349 37.98 -43.38 -18.48
C THR A 349 38.71 -44.18 -19.58
N SER A 350 38.70 -43.62 -20.81
CA SER A 350 39.86 -43.28 -21.69
C SER A 350 41.09 -44.22 -21.85
N CYS A 351 41.38 -44.65 -23.10
CA CYS A 351 42.61 -44.26 -23.89
C CYS A 351 42.82 -44.98 -25.26
N LYS A 352 42.95 -44.22 -26.37
CA LYS A 352 43.70 -44.50 -27.65
C LYS A 352 43.30 -45.75 -28.48
N ALA A 353 43.60 -45.95 -29.79
CA ALA A 353 44.46 -45.33 -30.83
C ALA A 353 43.98 -45.82 -32.27
N ARG A 354 44.49 -45.46 -33.48
CA ARG A 354 45.24 -44.29 -34.06
C ARG A 354 45.64 -44.53 -35.56
N GLU A 355 44.79 -44.23 -36.55
CA GLU A 355 45.09 -44.22 -38.01
C GLU A 355 44.18 -43.21 -38.77
N ARG A 356 44.46 -42.65 -39.97
CA ARG A 356 45.71 -42.20 -40.66
C ARG A 356 45.34 -41.24 -41.84
N SER A 357 46.28 -40.37 -42.24
CA SER A 357 46.31 -39.28 -43.27
C SER A 357 45.81 -39.60 -44.71
N PRO A 358 45.69 -38.67 -45.72
CA PRO A 358 46.43 -37.38 -45.91
C PRO A 358 45.69 -36.15 -46.56
N SER A 359 46.47 -35.09 -46.88
CA SER A 359 46.12 -33.73 -47.38
C SER A 359 46.19 -33.59 -48.94
N PRO A 360 45.95 -32.40 -49.58
CA PRO A 360 46.91 -31.27 -49.62
C PRO A 360 46.35 -29.81 -49.78
N ALA A 361 47.28 -28.84 -49.88
CA ALA A 361 47.21 -27.38 -49.66
C ALA A 361 46.75 -26.45 -50.82
N LEU A 362 46.49 -25.16 -50.48
CA LEU A 362 46.88 -23.86 -51.13
C LEU A 362 46.19 -22.68 -50.37
N ALA A 363 46.45 -21.38 -50.58
CA ALA A 363 47.66 -20.54 -50.44
C ALA A 363 47.23 -19.02 -50.34
N SER A 364 48.10 -18.11 -49.86
CA SER A 364 47.85 -16.65 -49.69
C SER A 364 48.41 -15.82 -50.91
N PRO A 365 48.53 -14.45 -50.97
CA PRO A 365 48.53 -13.39 -49.92
C PRO A 365 47.82 -12.04 -50.29
N GLN A 366 48.09 -10.96 -49.51
CA GLN A 366 47.76 -9.55 -49.82
C GLN A 366 48.78 -8.88 -50.79
N PRO A 367 48.55 -7.63 -51.24
CA PRO A 367 49.27 -6.51 -50.61
C PRO A 367 48.50 -5.16 -50.47
N SER A 368 49.15 -4.17 -49.86
CA SER A 368 48.86 -2.71 -49.82
C SER A 368 50.02 -1.95 -50.51
N PRO A 369 50.30 -0.62 -50.41
CA PRO A 369 49.61 0.53 -49.78
C PRO A 369 49.55 1.84 -50.65
N THR A 370 48.99 2.95 -50.13
CA THR A 370 49.59 4.34 -50.14
C THR A 370 48.68 5.41 -49.48
N SER A 371 49.26 6.58 -49.18
CA SER A 371 48.65 7.82 -48.62
C SER A 371 48.96 9.01 -49.60
N PRO A 372 48.76 10.34 -49.33
CA PRO A 372 48.29 11.05 -48.13
C PRO A 372 47.39 12.33 -48.35
N SER A 373 47.14 13.06 -47.25
CA SER A 373 47.10 14.54 -47.09
C SER A 373 45.95 15.47 -47.56
N SER A 374 45.76 16.51 -46.72
CA SER A 374 45.39 17.93 -46.96
C SER A 374 43.94 18.42 -47.19
N GLU A 375 43.53 19.29 -46.25
CA GLU A 375 42.73 20.55 -46.33
C GLU A 375 42.98 21.43 -47.60
N PRO A 376 42.13 22.45 -47.96
CA PRO A 376 41.65 23.53 -47.07
C PRO A 376 40.23 24.10 -47.35
N ALA A 377 39.97 25.36 -46.96
CA ALA A 377 38.66 25.96 -46.67
C ALA A 377 38.26 27.19 -47.54
N HIS A 378 37.26 27.97 -47.07
CA HIS A 378 36.62 29.19 -47.61
C HIS A 378 35.54 29.02 -48.70
N GLY A 379 34.47 29.84 -48.77
CA GLY A 379 33.93 30.76 -47.74
C GLY A 379 32.97 31.88 -48.20
N THR A 380 32.23 32.44 -47.22
CA THR A 380 31.91 33.89 -47.03
C THR A 380 30.69 34.53 -47.74
N ILE A 381 30.23 35.67 -47.17
CA ILE A 381 29.18 36.64 -47.61
C ILE A 381 27.73 36.21 -47.28
N LEU A 382 26.79 36.99 -46.72
CA LEU A 382 26.69 38.26 -45.92
C LEU A 382 25.24 38.24 -45.30
N SER A 383 24.78 38.98 -44.28
CA SER A 383 25.23 40.03 -43.33
C SER A 383 24.52 39.74 -41.95
N SER A 384 24.28 40.59 -40.94
CA SER A 384 24.51 42.02 -40.55
C SER A 384 24.55 42.05 -38.98
N VAL A 385 25.23 42.95 -38.24
CA VAL A 385 25.14 44.43 -38.03
C VAL A 385 23.81 44.85 -37.35
N SER A 386 23.74 45.38 -36.13
CA SER A 386 24.71 46.13 -35.26
C SER A 386 24.61 45.70 -33.76
N ASP A 387 25.69 45.53 -32.97
CA ASP A 387 26.44 46.53 -32.12
C ASP A 387 25.67 46.98 -30.83
N LEU A 388 26.14 47.04 -29.57
CA LEU A 388 27.39 46.81 -28.76
C LEU A 388 26.94 46.40 -27.29
N VAL A 389 27.68 45.98 -26.23
CA VAL A 389 29.06 46.12 -25.67
C VAL A 389 29.35 47.47 -24.96
N PRO A 390 30.05 47.59 -23.79
CA PRO A 390 30.64 46.60 -22.84
C PRO A 390 29.87 46.51 -21.49
N GLU A 391 30.06 45.61 -20.51
CA GLU A 391 31.18 44.80 -19.98
C GLU A 391 32.10 45.51 -18.94
N LEU A 392 32.03 45.11 -17.65
CA LEU A 392 33.17 44.88 -16.72
C LEU A 392 32.72 44.66 -15.25
N ASP A 393 32.96 43.46 -14.73
CA ASP A 393 33.18 43.13 -13.30
C ASP A 393 34.71 43.25 -12.98
N PRO A 394 35.22 43.11 -11.73
CA PRO A 394 34.55 42.94 -10.42
C PRO A 394 35.05 43.96 -9.34
N ILE A 395 34.60 43.83 -8.08
CA ILE A 395 35.41 43.84 -6.82
C ILE A 395 34.53 43.90 -5.55
N SER A 396 35.00 43.28 -4.47
CA SER A 396 34.51 43.33 -3.07
C SER A 396 35.73 43.05 -2.14
N PRO A 397 35.76 43.35 -0.82
CA PRO A 397 34.72 43.86 0.08
C PRO A 397 35.13 45.08 0.95
N SER A 398 34.23 45.55 1.83
CA SER A 398 34.56 46.17 3.13
C SER A 398 33.30 46.26 4.03
N GLU A 399 33.50 46.47 5.34
CA GLU A 399 32.48 46.24 6.39
C GLU A 399 31.92 47.53 7.03
N ASN A 400 30.89 47.35 7.87
CA ASN A 400 30.55 48.13 9.07
C ASN A 400 30.16 49.62 8.95
N ILE A 401 28.91 49.95 9.32
CA ILE A 401 28.54 50.62 10.58
C ILE A 401 27.00 50.74 10.72
N LEU A 402 26.48 50.64 11.94
CA LEU A 402 25.05 50.83 12.27
C LEU A 402 24.62 52.31 12.16
N SER A 403 23.36 52.58 11.78
CA SER A 403 22.34 53.13 12.72
C SER A 403 21.08 53.69 12.03
N SER A 404 19.91 53.26 12.52
CA SER A 404 18.83 54.16 13.00
C SER A 404 17.63 53.31 13.46
N VAL A 405 17.14 53.58 14.67
CA VAL A 405 15.91 52.98 15.23
C VAL A 405 14.81 54.03 15.20
N SER A 406 13.58 53.60 14.93
CA SER A 406 12.36 54.35 15.22
C SER A 406 11.26 53.38 15.62
N ASP A 407 10.82 53.44 16.87
CA ASP A 407 9.89 52.51 17.50
C ASP A 407 8.44 52.69 17.02
N ASP A 408 7.67 51.59 17.04
CA ASP A 408 6.21 51.65 17.15
C ASP A 408 5.68 50.40 17.91
N PRO A 409 5.11 50.54 19.12
CA PRO A 409 4.83 49.39 19.99
C PRO A 409 3.37 48.90 19.92
N LEU A 410 3.13 47.72 19.34
CA LEU A 410 2.00 46.81 19.71
C LEU A 410 2.07 45.46 18.98
N SER A 411 2.83 44.50 19.51
CA SER A 411 2.80 43.10 19.03
C SER A 411 3.22 42.10 20.13
N PRO A 412 2.28 41.36 20.75
CA PRO A 412 2.63 40.17 21.53
C PRO A 412 2.95 38.99 20.59
N PHE A 413 3.85 38.10 21.02
CA PHE A 413 4.26 36.85 20.33
C PHE A 413 5.18 36.98 19.10
N SER A 414 6.28 37.74 19.23
CA SER A 414 7.50 37.43 18.45
C SER A 414 8.19 36.17 19.00
N PRO A 415 8.65 35.22 18.16
CA PRO A 415 9.28 33.98 18.61
C PRO A 415 10.74 34.22 19.05
N LEU A 416 10.90 34.56 20.33
CA LEU A 416 12.15 34.99 20.99
C LEU A 416 13.18 33.86 21.22
N TRP A 417 13.28 32.91 20.28
CA TRP A 417 14.00 31.63 20.41
C TRP A 417 14.83 31.23 19.17
N LEU A 418 14.91 32.07 18.13
CA LEU A 418 15.83 31.90 17.01
C LEU A 418 16.72 33.15 16.87
N ASP A 419 17.91 33.10 17.48
CA ASP A 419 19.02 33.97 17.09
C ASP A 419 19.51 33.51 15.70
N VAL A 420 19.04 34.21 14.66
CA VAL A 420 19.28 33.85 13.24
C VAL A 420 20.78 33.84 12.91
N GLU A 421 21.58 34.63 13.62
CA GLU A 421 23.05 34.64 13.49
C GLU A 421 23.69 33.29 13.87
N MET A 422 23.13 32.57 14.84
CA MET A 422 23.62 31.22 15.23
C MET A 422 23.39 30.17 14.14
N ILE A 423 22.47 30.43 13.19
CA ILE A 423 22.17 29.54 12.06
C ILE A 423 23.08 29.81 10.85
N LEU A 424 23.71 31.00 10.79
CA LEU A 424 24.49 31.47 9.64
C LEU A 424 26.00 31.61 9.92
N GLY A 425 26.44 31.56 11.17
CA GLY A 425 27.85 31.64 11.55
C GLY A 425 28.67 30.39 11.19
N PRO A 426 29.82 30.50 10.49
CA PRO A 426 30.67 29.37 10.15
C PRO A 426 31.57 28.96 11.33
N ILE A 427 31.01 28.22 12.29
CA ILE A 427 31.70 27.84 13.54
C ILE A 427 31.97 26.32 13.60
N GLN A 428 33.08 25.97 14.24
CA GLN A 428 33.68 24.63 14.20
C GLN A 428 32.89 23.60 15.01
N SER A 429 32.91 22.35 14.56
CA SER A 429 32.32 21.20 15.25
C SER A 429 32.97 20.96 16.62
N PRO A 430 32.20 20.73 17.70
CA PRO A 430 32.72 20.14 18.92
C PRO A 430 33.44 18.82 18.61
N ASP A 431 34.62 18.62 19.19
CA ASP A 431 35.42 17.39 19.14
C ASP A 431 35.73 16.78 17.76
N GLY A 432 36.10 17.63 16.79
CA GLY A 432 37.10 17.33 15.74
C GLY A 432 36.83 16.20 14.72
N ALA A 433 35.78 15.40 14.88
CA ALA A 433 35.42 14.29 14.01
C ALA A 433 34.67 14.78 12.77
N PHE A 434 35.40 15.27 11.76
CA PHE A 434 34.85 15.71 10.48
C PHE A 434 34.12 14.55 9.78
N ASN A 435 32.77 14.55 9.81
CA ASN A 435 31.97 13.51 9.19
C ASN A 435 32.23 13.48 7.66
N PRO A 436 32.85 12.42 7.12
CA PRO A 436 33.34 12.40 5.74
C PRO A 436 32.20 12.33 4.69
N TYR A 437 30.97 12.11 5.14
CA TYR A 437 29.81 11.95 4.28
C TYR A 437 29.03 13.25 4.06
N LEU A 438 29.46 14.38 4.64
CA LEU A 438 28.90 15.71 4.41
C LEU A 438 29.59 16.36 3.19
N HIS A 439 28.89 16.48 2.06
CA HIS A 439 29.50 16.81 0.78
C HIS A 439 29.34 18.28 0.36
N ASN A 440 28.30 18.97 0.86
CA ASN A 440 28.04 20.38 0.59
C ASN A 440 27.46 21.10 1.82
N ASP A 441 27.28 22.41 1.72
CA ASP A 441 26.85 23.24 2.83
C ASP A 441 25.39 22.99 3.24
N ASP A 442 24.53 22.49 2.34
CA ASP A 442 23.21 21.97 2.70
C ASP A 442 23.32 20.76 3.64
N ASP A 443 24.21 19.79 3.34
CA ASP A 443 24.43 18.63 4.21
C ASP A 443 24.99 19.06 5.57
N ARG A 444 25.92 20.02 5.59
CA ARG A 444 26.49 20.57 6.84
C ARG A 444 25.42 21.25 7.67
N SER A 445 24.60 22.08 7.05
CA SER A 445 23.49 22.79 7.69
C SER A 445 22.43 21.82 8.23
N LEU A 446 22.03 20.81 7.44
CA LEU A 446 21.11 19.76 7.87
C LEU A 446 21.66 18.91 9.02
N PHE A 447 22.98 18.66 9.05
CA PHE A 447 23.64 17.97 10.15
C PHE A 447 23.72 18.86 11.40
N ASN A 448 23.99 20.16 11.25
CA ASN A 448 24.00 21.12 12.35
C ASN A 448 22.61 21.24 13.00
N HIS A 449 21.56 21.35 12.18
CA HIS A 449 20.16 21.32 12.62
C HIS A 449 19.81 20.00 13.32
N TYR A 450 20.37 18.87 12.88
CA TYR A 450 20.21 17.60 13.60
C TYR A 450 20.80 17.67 15.00
N VAL A 451 22.07 18.07 15.11
CA VAL A 451 22.83 18.11 16.37
C VAL A 451 22.11 19.02 17.38
N HIS A 452 21.79 20.25 16.99
CA HIS A 452 21.31 21.27 17.93
C HIS A 452 19.79 21.29 18.15
N ILE A 453 18.97 20.85 17.18
CA ILE A 453 17.49 20.95 17.29
C ILE A 453 16.85 19.56 17.34
N VAL A 454 17.06 18.74 16.29
CA VAL A 454 16.31 17.48 16.14
C VAL A 454 16.68 16.49 17.25
N SER A 455 17.97 16.29 17.54
CA SER A 455 18.43 15.36 18.57
C SER A 455 17.81 15.62 19.95
N ARG A 456 17.59 16.91 20.28
CA ARG A 456 16.99 17.36 21.55
C ARG A 456 15.51 17.06 21.58
N ALA A 457 14.77 17.32 20.50
CA ALA A 457 13.34 17.03 20.39
C ALA A 457 13.02 15.52 20.30
N LEU A 458 13.99 14.68 19.92
CA LEU A 458 13.89 13.22 19.96
C LEU A 458 14.15 12.65 21.36
N SER A 459 15.09 13.22 22.10
CA SER A 459 15.40 12.80 23.48
C SER A 459 14.34 13.29 24.45
N ARG A 460 14.11 12.51 25.50
CA ARG A 460 13.21 12.82 26.61
C ARG A 460 13.95 12.86 27.95
N SER A 461 15.29 12.97 27.91
CA SER A 461 16.11 13.07 29.12
C SER A 461 15.96 14.43 29.79
N THR A 462 15.83 14.43 31.12
CA THR A 462 15.94 15.62 31.97
C THR A 462 17.32 15.76 32.62
N THR A 463 18.28 14.89 32.28
CA THR A 463 19.69 14.98 32.73
C THR A 463 20.56 15.71 31.70
N THR A 464 21.85 15.83 31.97
CA THR A 464 22.81 16.55 31.12
C THR A 464 22.84 16.02 29.68
N GLU A 465 23.15 16.91 28.73
CA GLU A 465 23.10 16.62 27.28
C GLU A 465 23.97 15.43 26.85
N SER A 466 25.01 15.12 27.63
CA SER A 466 25.84 13.91 27.56
C SER A 466 25.06 12.60 27.48
N ASN A 467 23.85 12.54 28.06
CA ASN A 467 23.02 11.35 28.10
C ASN A 467 22.09 11.18 26.89
N ASN A 468 22.07 12.12 25.93
CA ASN A 468 21.21 12.01 24.76
C ASN A 468 21.70 10.88 23.81
N PRO A 469 20.97 9.76 23.65
CA PRO A 469 21.44 8.64 22.84
C PRO A 469 21.42 8.95 21.33
N PHE A 470 20.59 9.89 20.90
CA PHE A 470 20.57 10.41 19.52
C PHE A 470 21.82 11.24 19.18
N LEU A 471 22.58 11.67 20.19
CA LEU A 471 23.93 12.20 20.05
C LEU A 471 24.98 11.12 20.36
N ALA A 472 25.07 10.70 21.63
CA ALA A 472 26.16 9.90 22.19
C ALA A 472 26.29 8.49 21.61
N THR A 473 25.22 7.89 21.09
CA THR A 473 25.27 6.58 20.41
C THR A 473 25.16 6.73 18.90
N LEU A 474 24.17 7.50 18.42
CA LEU A 474 23.85 7.54 16.99
C LEU A 474 24.82 8.37 16.14
N LEU A 475 25.43 9.45 16.65
CA LEU A 475 26.41 10.22 15.86
C LEU A 475 27.72 9.46 15.61
N PRO A 476 28.31 8.74 16.58
CA PRO A 476 29.43 7.83 16.31
C PRO A 476 29.10 6.76 15.25
N MET A 477 27.88 6.19 15.27
CA MET A 477 27.45 5.26 14.22
C MET A 477 27.34 5.95 12.85
N ALA A 478 26.87 7.20 12.80
CA ALA A 478 26.73 7.98 11.56
C ALA A 478 28.07 8.43 10.98
N ALA A 479 29.04 8.81 11.81
CA ALA A 479 30.41 9.12 11.38
C ALA A 479 31.09 7.92 10.69
N ALA A 480 30.67 6.69 11.03
CA ALA A 480 31.13 5.45 10.39
C ALA A 480 30.24 4.97 9.21
N SER A 481 29.11 5.62 8.91
CA SER A 481 28.15 5.17 7.89
C SER A 481 27.51 6.32 7.08
N GLU A 482 27.73 6.28 5.76
CA GLU A 482 27.04 7.15 4.80
C GLU A 482 25.52 6.90 4.80
N THR A 483 25.09 5.67 5.07
CA THR A 483 23.68 5.26 5.17
C THR A 483 22.99 5.99 6.32
N LEU A 484 23.60 5.95 7.51
CA LEU A 484 23.06 6.60 8.71
C LEU A 484 23.14 8.12 8.64
N THR A 485 24.26 8.67 8.14
CA THR A 485 24.34 10.12 7.86
C THR A 485 23.24 10.53 6.88
N SER A 486 23.01 9.80 5.78
CA SER A 486 22.01 10.19 4.78
C SER A 486 20.57 10.12 5.29
N VAL A 487 20.20 9.21 6.20
CA VAL A 487 18.85 9.24 6.82
C VAL A 487 18.73 10.33 7.89
N ILE A 488 19.79 10.64 8.64
CA ILE A 488 19.82 11.77 9.59
C ILE A 488 19.54 13.09 8.89
N LEU A 489 20.16 13.33 7.72
CA LEU A 489 19.90 14.52 6.90
C LEU A 489 18.45 14.55 6.38
N GLY A 490 17.89 13.39 6.00
CA GLY A 490 16.49 13.25 5.59
C GLY A 490 15.49 13.60 6.70
N LEU A 491 15.67 13.01 7.88
CA LEU A 491 14.89 13.29 9.09
C LEU A 491 14.94 14.77 9.47
N SER A 492 16.11 15.39 9.35
CA SER A 492 16.34 16.79 9.70
C SER A 492 15.65 17.76 8.74
N GLY A 493 15.68 17.47 7.43
CA GLY A 493 14.91 18.25 6.47
C GLY A 493 13.40 18.05 6.60
N CYS A 494 12.93 16.89 7.08
CA CYS A 494 11.51 16.65 7.34
C CYS A 494 10.96 17.60 8.43
N HIS A 495 11.79 17.94 9.42
CA HIS A 495 11.54 18.99 10.42
C HIS A 495 11.74 20.40 9.82
N TRP A 496 12.93 20.69 9.30
CA TRP A 496 13.35 22.05 8.96
C TRP A 496 12.62 22.67 7.77
N ARG A 497 12.09 21.87 6.83
CA ARG A 497 11.29 22.35 5.67
C ARG A 497 10.06 23.20 6.04
N ARG A 498 9.63 23.16 7.32
CA ARG A 498 8.58 24.03 7.87
C ARG A 498 9.00 25.51 7.92
N ILE A 499 10.28 25.77 8.15
CA ILE A 499 10.88 27.11 8.25
C ILE A 499 11.60 27.46 6.94
N TYR A 500 12.35 26.51 6.37
CA TYR A 500 13.11 26.70 5.14
C TYR A 500 12.79 25.62 4.09
N PRO A 501 11.71 25.77 3.30
CA PRO A 501 11.21 24.72 2.41
C PRO A 501 12.22 24.23 1.35
N GLN A 502 13.14 25.09 0.92
CA GLN A 502 14.09 24.79 -0.16
C GLN A 502 15.07 23.65 0.19
N ILE A 503 15.36 23.43 1.49
CA ILE A 503 16.23 22.34 1.95
C ILE A 503 15.63 20.94 1.70
N TRP A 504 14.33 20.86 1.42
CA TRP A 504 13.61 19.59 1.33
C TRP A 504 14.07 18.73 0.14
N ASP A 505 14.37 19.31 -1.02
CA ASP A 505 14.84 18.53 -2.18
C ASP A 505 16.18 17.84 -1.89
N ARG A 506 17.08 18.49 -1.12
CA ARG A 506 18.34 17.88 -0.67
C ARG A 506 18.08 16.75 0.32
N ALA A 507 17.26 17.02 1.34
CA ALA A 507 16.95 16.04 2.39
C ALA A 507 16.22 14.80 1.82
N LEU A 508 15.28 14.99 0.90
CA LEU A 508 14.56 13.93 0.21
C LEU A 508 15.50 13.09 -0.68
N ALA A 509 16.46 13.72 -1.38
CA ALA A 509 17.49 13.01 -2.13
C ALA A 509 18.41 12.17 -1.21
N ARG A 510 18.74 12.68 -0.02
CA ARG A 510 19.49 11.96 1.03
C ARG A 510 18.68 10.78 1.62
N GLN A 511 17.41 10.99 1.96
CA GLN A 511 16.49 9.94 2.44
C GLN A 511 16.33 8.82 1.39
N GLY A 512 16.17 9.19 0.11
CA GLY A 512 16.12 8.24 -1.01
C GLY A 512 17.41 7.45 -1.21
N ARG A 513 18.58 8.08 -0.99
CA ARG A 513 19.88 7.39 -1.01
C ARG A 513 19.98 6.35 0.13
N ALA A 514 19.61 6.74 1.36
CA ALA A 514 19.64 5.85 2.52
C ALA A 514 18.72 4.63 2.33
N LEU A 515 17.52 4.82 1.77
CA LEU A 515 16.60 3.73 1.43
C LEU A 515 17.20 2.73 0.42
N ALA A 516 17.93 3.22 -0.59
CA ALA A 516 18.62 2.38 -1.56
C ALA A 516 19.83 1.66 -0.94
N GLN A 517 20.62 2.34 -0.12
CA GLN A 517 21.77 1.79 0.61
C GLN A 517 21.33 0.66 1.55
N VAL A 518 20.31 0.86 2.40
CA VAL A 518 19.83 -0.19 3.30
C VAL A 518 19.20 -1.37 2.56
N SER A 519 18.53 -1.15 1.42
CA SER A 519 18.06 -2.26 0.55
C SER A 519 19.22 -3.09 -0.01
N ASN A 520 20.41 -2.51 -0.19
CA ASN A 520 21.61 -3.24 -0.60
C ASN A 520 22.30 -3.95 0.57
N LEU A 521 22.31 -3.37 1.77
CA LEU A 521 22.79 -4.03 2.99
C LEU A 521 21.97 -5.30 3.30
N LEU A 522 20.64 -5.21 3.19
CA LEU A 522 19.71 -6.33 3.44
C LEU A 522 19.77 -7.48 2.41
N ARG A 523 20.46 -7.30 1.27
CA ARG A 523 20.63 -8.35 0.25
C ARG A 523 21.90 -9.20 0.43
N ARG A 524 22.80 -8.82 1.34
CA ARG A 524 24.08 -9.52 1.54
C ARG A 524 23.87 -10.73 2.48
N PRO A 525 24.26 -11.95 2.08
CA PRO A 525 23.94 -13.17 2.85
C PRO A 525 24.73 -13.28 4.17
N ASN A 526 25.93 -12.68 4.24
CA ASN A 526 26.73 -12.58 5.46
C ASN A 526 26.75 -11.11 5.91
N GLN A 527 25.97 -10.76 6.94
CA GLN A 527 26.02 -9.43 7.57
C GLN A 527 26.95 -9.46 8.78
N SER A 528 27.75 -8.41 8.97
CA SER A 528 28.42 -8.17 10.24
C SER A 528 27.42 -7.59 11.26
N ARG A 529 27.71 -7.74 12.56
CA ARG A 529 26.94 -7.10 13.64
C ARG A 529 26.78 -5.59 13.40
N GLN A 530 27.84 -4.92 12.93
CA GLN A 530 27.83 -3.49 12.64
C GLN A 530 26.89 -3.15 11.48
N SER A 531 26.92 -3.90 10.36
CA SER A 531 26.00 -3.69 9.24
C SER A 531 24.55 -4.05 9.56
N PHE A 532 24.32 -4.98 10.49
CA PHE A 532 22.98 -5.27 11.03
C PHE A 532 22.44 -4.10 11.87
N LEU A 533 23.26 -3.54 12.75
CA LEU A 533 22.91 -2.38 13.58
C LEU A 533 22.72 -1.11 12.72
N GLU A 534 23.58 -0.91 11.72
CA GLU A 534 23.44 0.14 10.69
C GLU A 534 22.09 0.03 9.98
N ALA A 535 21.72 -1.17 9.50
CA ALA A 535 20.45 -1.39 8.82
C ALA A 535 19.24 -1.17 9.75
N CYS A 536 19.30 -1.67 10.99
CA CYS A 536 18.25 -1.47 12.00
C CYS A 536 18.05 0.02 12.31
N ALA A 537 19.10 0.73 12.72
CA ALA A 537 19.04 2.16 13.02
C ALA A 537 18.59 3.00 11.80
N THR A 538 19.02 2.65 10.58
CA THR A 538 18.54 3.32 9.36
C THR A 538 17.03 3.14 9.19
N ILE A 539 16.51 1.91 9.38
CA ILE A 539 15.08 1.64 9.23
C ILE A 539 14.26 2.30 10.33
N PHE A 540 14.79 2.44 11.55
CA PHE A 540 14.14 3.23 12.61
C PHE A 540 14.11 4.73 12.29
N LEU A 541 15.18 5.31 11.76
CA LEU A 541 15.21 6.74 11.39
C LEU A 541 14.32 7.03 10.17
N LEU A 542 14.23 6.10 9.21
CA LEU A 542 13.21 6.16 8.15
C LEU A 542 11.79 6.06 8.75
N CYS A 543 11.56 5.16 9.71
CA CYS A 543 10.28 5.05 10.40
C CYS A 543 9.90 6.35 11.13
N LEU A 544 10.84 6.94 11.89
CA LEU A 544 10.66 8.22 12.59
C LEU A 544 10.34 9.36 11.60
N THR A 545 11.02 9.43 10.46
CA THR A 545 10.77 10.45 9.43
C THR A 545 9.31 10.40 8.93
N GLU A 546 8.81 9.20 8.62
CA GLU A 546 7.43 8.95 8.17
C GLU A 546 6.39 9.16 9.29
N LEU A 547 6.74 8.80 10.54
CA LEU A 547 5.90 8.98 11.72
C LEU A 547 5.72 10.47 12.04
N PHE A 548 6.80 11.23 12.07
CA PHE A 548 6.80 12.64 12.44
C PHE A 548 6.26 13.56 11.36
N GLU A 549 6.24 13.14 10.09
CA GLU A 549 5.43 13.81 9.05
C GLU A 549 3.93 13.67 9.35
N GLY A 550 3.49 12.48 9.79
CA GLY A 550 2.13 12.21 10.29
C GLY A 550 1.06 11.96 9.22
N THR A 551 1.34 12.22 7.94
CA THR A 551 0.44 11.92 6.80
C THR A 551 0.57 10.47 6.33
N SER A 552 1.76 9.88 6.46
CA SER A 552 2.14 8.65 5.78
C SER A 552 1.61 7.38 6.45
N ARG A 553 1.36 6.35 5.63
CA ARG A 553 1.11 4.96 6.08
C ARG A 553 2.37 4.10 6.04
N VAL A 554 3.47 4.59 5.47
CA VAL A 554 4.64 3.76 5.08
C VAL A 554 5.46 3.33 6.31
N TRP A 555 5.44 4.08 7.41
CA TRP A 555 6.04 3.68 8.69
C TRP A 555 5.65 2.28 9.14
N LYS A 556 4.44 1.80 8.79
CA LYS A 556 3.95 0.44 9.09
C LYS A 556 4.83 -0.65 8.47
N TRP A 557 5.42 -0.38 7.30
CA TRP A 557 6.34 -1.29 6.62
C TRP A 557 7.76 -1.20 7.19
N HIS A 558 8.25 0.01 7.52
CA HIS A 558 9.55 0.17 8.19
C HIS A 558 9.57 -0.51 9.55
N LEU A 559 8.56 -0.27 10.40
CA LEU A 559 8.43 -0.89 11.71
C LEU A 559 8.32 -2.42 11.62
N LYS A 560 7.57 -2.94 10.63
CA LYS A 560 7.50 -4.40 10.38
C LYS A 560 8.83 -4.96 9.88
N ALA A 561 9.56 -4.26 9.02
CA ALA A 561 10.87 -4.68 8.53
C ALA A 561 11.89 -4.75 9.68
N ALA A 562 11.94 -3.73 10.53
CA ALA A 562 12.81 -3.71 11.71
C ALA A 562 12.42 -4.79 12.73
N GLY A 563 11.12 -4.96 13.01
CA GLY A 563 10.63 -6.05 13.87
C GLY A 563 11.01 -7.43 13.34
N ASN A 564 10.90 -7.66 12.02
CA ASN A 564 11.38 -8.90 11.39
C ASN A 564 12.89 -9.08 11.58
N LEU A 565 13.73 -8.06 11.33
CA LEU A 565 15.19 -8.14 11.48
C LEU A 565 15.59 -8.45 12.94
N LEU A 566 15.00 -7.74 13.90
CA LEU A 566 15.17 -8.00 15.33
C LEU A 566 14.58 -9.35 15.77
N SER A 567 13.69 -9.98 15.00
CA SER A 567 13.22 -11.35 15.23
C SER A 567 14.12 -12.41 14.57
N THR A 568 14.77 -12.11 13.45
CA THR A 568 15.77 -13.01 12.84
C THR A 568 17.03 -13.09 13.71
N ALA A 569 17.46 -11.98 14.32
CA ALA A 569 18.51 -11.94 15.34
C ALA A 569 18.04 -12.37 16.75
N ALA A 570 16.91 -13.09 16.86
CA ALA A 570 16.32 -13.51 18.13
C ALA A 570 16.57 -14.99 18.49
N GLY A 571 17.62 -15.61 17.94
CA GLY A 571 18.23 -16.74 18.65
C GLY A 571 18.57 -16.28 20.07
N THR A 572 18.18 -17.04 21.09
CA THR A 572 18.19 -16.58 22.49
C THR A 572 19.57 -16.11 22.96
N THR A 573 20.64 -16.74 22.48
CA THR A 573 22.05 -16.36 22.70
C THR A 573 22.40 -14.98 22.13
N ASP A 574 21.87 -14.62 20.96
CA ASP A 574 22.24 -13.42 20.22
C ASP A 574 21.45 -12.17 20.68
N ARG A 575 20.26 -12.36 21.25
CA ARG A 575 19.49 -11.26 21.87
C ARG A 575 20.24 -10.63 23.06
N HIS A 576 20.82 -11.44 23.95
CA HIS A 576 21.68 -10.93 25.04
C HIS A 576 22.99 -10.34 24.50
N CYS A 577 23.53 -10.91 23.42
CA CYS A 577 24.68 -10.34 22.72
C CYS A 577 24.36 -8.92 22.20
N LEU A 578 23.19 -8.70 21.58
CA LEU A 578 22.73 -7.38 21.14
C LEU A 578 22.63 -6.36 22.27
N ALA A 579 22.01 -6.73 23.41
CA ALA A 579 21.86 -5.84 24.56
C ALA A 579 23.18 -5.45 25.27
N SER A 580 24.30 -6.12 24.96
CA SER A 580 25.61 -5.82 25.58
C SER A 580 26.36 -4.61 24.98
N THR A 581 25.86 -3.98 23.89
CA THR A 581 26.47 -2.76 23.33
C THR A 581 25.46 -1.62 23.23
N PRO A 582 25.89 -0.33 23.34
CA PRO A 582 24.97 0.79 23.41
C PRO A 582 24.11 0.94 22.14
N GLU A 583 24.65 0.62 20.96
CA GLU A 583 23.93 0.69 19.68
C GLU A 583 22.81 -0.37 19.61
N GLY A 584 23.05 -1.55 20.18
CA GLY A 584 22.06 -2.62 20.26
C GLY A 584 20.96 -2.29 21.27
N THR A 585 21.32 -1.73 22.43
CA THR A 585 20.36 -1.24 23.42
C THR A 585 19.52 -0.08 22.86
N PHE A 586 20.13 0.89 22.16
CA PHE A 586 19.44 1.96 21.44
C PHE A 586 18.42 1.40 20.43
N CYS A 587 18.82 0.43 19.60
CA CYS A 587 17.93 -0.22 18.64
C CYS A 587 16.76 -0.95 19.32
N LEU A 588 16.99 -1.61 20.47
CA LEU A 588 15.96 -2.34 21.21
C LEU A 588 14.98 -1.39 21.93
N GLN A 589 15.47 -0.36 22.62
CA GLN A 589 14.66 0.66 23.29
C GLN A 589 13.81 1.44 22.28
N LEU A 590 14.41 1.91 21.17
CA LEU A 590 13.70 2.63 20.12
C LEU A 590 12.65 1.75 19.43
N PHE A 591 12.96 0.47 19.18
CA PHE A 591 11.95 -0.46 18.67
C PHE A 591 10.78 -0.66 19.66
N HIS A 592 11.08 -0.87 20.94
CA HIS A 592 10.05 -1.08 21.96
C HIS A 592 9.09 0.14 22.05
N TYR A 593 9.64 1.36 22.05
CA TYR A 593 8.85 2.59 22.03
C TYR A 593 7.96 2.69 20.78
N LEU A 594 8.54 2.53 19.58
CA LEU A 594 7.78 2.66 18.33
C LEU A 594 6.77 1.53 18.09
N ASP A 595 7.06 0.31 18.54
CA ASP A 595 6.10 -0.80 18.50
C ASP A 595 4.93 -0.51 19.44
N ALA A 596 5.19 -0.17 20.70
CA ALA A 596 4.17 0.15 21.70
C ALA A 596 3.28 1.33 21.30
N MET A 597 3.84 2.51 21.00
CA MET A 597 3.05 3.71 20.66
C MET A 597 2.25 3.52 19.37
N SER A 598 2.78 2.77 18.40
CA SER A 598 2.05 2.47 17.16
C SER A 598 0.89 1.48 17.33
N THR A 599 0.78 0.74 18.44
CA THR A 599 -0.36 -0.18 18.68
C THR A 599 -1.70 0.55 18.62
N ILE A 600 -1.75 1.78 19.16
CA ILE A 600 -2.91 2.69 19.12
C ILE A 600 -3.33 2.91 17.67
N SER A 601 -2.40 3.32 16.82
CA SER A 601 -2.63 3.67 15.40
C SER A 601 -2.79 2.46 14.47
N ARG A 602 -2.33 1.28 14.89
CA ARG A 602 -2.57 0.00 14.20
C ARG A 602 -3.88 -0.68 14.61
N CYS A 603 -4.42 -0.38 15.79
CA CYS A 603 -5.49 -1.13 16.45
C CYS A 603 -5.19 -2.65 16.50
N LYS A 604 -3.93 -2.97 16.81
CA LYS A 604 -3.37 -4.34 16.85
C LYS A 604 -2.33 -4.43 17.98
N PRO A 605 -2.06 -5.64 18.52
CA PRO A 605 -0.99 -5.85 19.50
C PRO A 605 0.40 -5.41 18.99
N PRO A 606 1.38 -5.24 19.90
CA PRO A 606 2.79 -5.11 19.54
C PRO A 606 3.22 -6.23 18.58
N LEU A 607 4.13 -5.93 17.66
CA LEU A 607 4.72 -6.91 16.74
C LEU A 607 5.44 -8.02 17.51
N LEU A 608 6.10 -7.69 18.62
CA LEU A 608 6.69 -8.67 19.54
C LEU A 608 5.66 -9.63 20.16
N ARG A 609 4.43 -9.14 20.36
CA ARG A 609 3.31 -9.86 21.01
C ARG A 609 2.25 -10.35 20.00
N ALA A 610 2.58 -10.40 18.71
CA ALA A 610 1.61 -10.64 17.63
C ALA A 610 1.00 -12.06 17.62
N GLY A 611 1.51 -12.99 18.43
CA GLY A 611 0.97 -14.34 18.63
C GLY A 611 0.19 -14.54 19.95
N GLU A 612 0.18 -13.56 20.86
CA GLU A 612 -0.50 -13.67 22.17
C GLU A 612 -2.02 -13.75 22.02
N ARG A 613 -2.64 -14.50 22.93
CA ARG A 613 -4.08 -14.71 23.04
C ARG A 613 -4.65 -14.02 24.28
N LEU A 614 -5.98 -13.88 24.32
CA LEU A 614 -6.71 -13.31 25.46
C LEU A 614 -6.44 -14.07 26.78
N THR A 615 -6.20 -15.38 26.70
CA THR A 615 -5.78 -16.24 27.83
C THR A 615 -4.45 -15.83 28.44
N ASP A 616 -3.55 -15.29 27.62
CA ASP A 616 -2.16 -15.05 27.99
C ASP A 616 -2.04 -13.73 28.77
N LEU A 617 -3.06 -12.87 28.69
CA LEU A 617 -3.28 -11.73 29.59
C LEU A 617 -3.76 -12.13 30.99
N THR A 618 -4.13 -13.40 31.21
CA THR A 618 -4.59 -13.91 32.52
C THR A 618 -3.64 -14.92 33.16
N SER A 619 -2.60 -15.37 32.45
CA SER A 619 -1.54 -16.19 33.04
C SER A 619 -0.44 -15.32 33.65
N SER A 620 -0.09 -15.59 34.90
CA SER A 620 1.04 -14.92 35.59
C SER A 620 2.40 -15.14 34.91
N THR A 621 2.49 -16.13 34.02
CA THR A 621 3.68 -16.47 33.25
C THR A 621 4.00 -15.51 32.09
N SER A 622 3.10 -14.59 31.71
CA SER A 622 3.31 -13.66 30.57
C SER A 622 4.20 -12.44 30.88
N CYS A 623 5.06 -12.56 31.90
CA CYS A 623 6.10 -11.59 32.23
C CYS A 623 7.42 -11.90 31.47
N SER A 624 7.39 -11.80 30.13
CA SER A 624 8.57 -12.00 29.29
C SER A 624 8.47 -11.24 27.95
N SER A 625 8.95 -10.00 27.93
CA SER A 625 9.06 -9.18 26.71
C SER A 625 10.31 -8.29 26.76
N LEU A 626 11.45 -8.90 26.47
CA LEU A 626 12.80 -8.31 26.49
C LEU A 626 13.28 -7.92 27.91
N PRO A 627 14.47 -8.35 28.33
CA PRO A 627 15.23 -7.59 29.31
C PRO A 627 15.75 -6.31 28.64
N VAL A 628 14.85 -5.33 28.44
CA VAL A 628 15.27 -3.94 28.24
C VAL A 628 16.01 -3.56 29.52
N PRO A 629 17.28 -3.11 29.47
CA PRO A 629 17.98 -2.72 30.68
C PRO A 629 17.21 -1.63 31.43
N LEU A 630 17.13 -1.74 32.76
CA LEU A 630 16.52 -0.74 33.67
C LEU A 630 17.30 0.60 33.74
N GLY A 631 18.12 0.86 32.72
CA GLY A 631 18.87 2.11 32.55
C GLY A 631 18.04 3.20 31.90
N ASP A 632 18.74 4.25 31.46
CA ASP A 632 18.17 5.53 31.04
C ASP A 632 17.00 5.40 30.04
N ASN A 633 15.86 5.99 30.37
CA ASN A 633 14.64 6.02 29.57
C ASN A 633 14.60 7.22 28.60
N SER A 634 15.75 7.86 28.34
CA SER A 634 15.94 9.05 27.50
C SER A 634 15.41 8.97 26.05
N ILE A 635 14.93 7.83 25.57
CA ILE A 635 14.18 7.69 24.30
C ILE A 635 12.66 7.82 24.52
N SER A 636 12.09 7.16 25.52
CA SER A 636 10.64 7.14 25.75
C SER A 636 10.15 8.27 26.64
N GLY A 637 10.98 8.70 27.61
CA GLY A 637 10.60 9.60 28.70
C GLY A 637 9.63 9.00 29.73
N ILE A 638 9.28 7.72 29.56
CA ILE A 638 8.18 7.03 30.27
C ILE A 638 8.66 5.63 30.67
N PRO A 639 8.38 5.15 31.90
CA PRO A 639 8.75 3.82 32.38
C PRO A 639 8.31 2.69 31.43
N PRO A 640 9.20 1.73 31.08
CA PRO A 640 8.89 0.65 30.14
C PRO A 640 7.61 -0.17 30.45
N PRO A 641 7.24 -0.45 31.72
CA PRO A 641 5.98 -1.14 32.02
C PRO A 641 4.73 -0.44 31.47
N LEU A 642 4.68 0.90 31.44
CA LEU A 642 3.53 1.62 30.88
C LEU A 642 3.38 1.43 29.37
N LEU A 643 4.49 1.26 28.64
CA LEU A 643 4.49 0.89 27.22
C LEU A 643 3.98 -0.55 27.03
N GLU A 644 4.35 -1.47 27.93
CA GLU A 644 3.81 -2.83 27.91
C GLU A 644 2.31 -2.89 28.22
N TYR A 645 1.83 -2.13 29.22
CA TYR A 645 0.42 -2.05 29.56
C TYR A 645 -0.39 -1.42 28.43
N LEU A 646 0.11 -0.37 27.78
CA LEU A 646 -0.48 0.17 26.55
C LEU A 646 -0.56 -0.90 25.44
N GLY A 647 0.45 -1.76 25.33
CA GLY A 647 0.45 -2.94 24.46
C GLY A 647 -0.65 -3.96 24.81
N ARG A 648 -0.80 -4.32 26.10
CA ARG A 648 -1.86 -5.23 26.59
C ARG A 648 -3.26 -4.64 26.38
N VAL A 649 -3.44 -3.34 26.63
CA VAL A 649 -4.68 -2.59 26.38
C VAL A 649 -5.05 -2.61 24.88
N ASN A 650 -4.09 -2.42 23.97
CA ASN A 650 -4.37 -2.49 22.53
C ASN A 650 -4.46 -3.94 21.97
N LEU A 651 -3.97 -4.97 22.69
CA LEU A 651 -4.34 -6.37 22.45
C LEU A 651 -5.82 -6.62 22.78
N LEU A 652 -6.32 -6.14 23.93
CA LEU A 652 -7.75 -6.15 24.25
C LEU A 652 -8.58 -5.42 23.18
N ALA A 653 -8.11 -4.26 22.68
CA ALA A 653 -8.78 -3.54 21.59
C ALA A 653 -8.98 -4.42 20.34
N ALA A 654 -7.98 -5.23 19.97
CA ALA A 654 -8.03 -6.15 18.83
C ALA A 654 -8.95 -7.37 19.05
N HIS A 655 -9.39 -7.60 20.28
CA HIS A 655 -10.37 -8.64 20.65
C HIS A 655 -11.79 -8.10 20.85
N ARG A 656 -12.01 -6.77 20.86
CA ARG A 656 -13.33 -6.15 21.12
C ARG A 656 -14.45 -6.66 20.19
N SER A 657 -14.14 -6.97 18.93
CA SER A 657 -15.12 -7.50 17.96
C SER A 657 -15.45 -8.99 18.15
N ARG A 658 -14.90 -9.66 19.17
CA ARG A 658 -15.20 -11.06 19.54
C ARG A 658 -16.12 -11.17 20.76
N ARG A 659 -16.59 -10.05 21.29
CA ARG A 659 -17.62 -9.94 22.34
C ARG A 659 -18.98 -10.19 21.68
N VAL A 660 -19.33 -11.46 21.48
CA VAL A 660 -20.52 -11.90 20.71
C VAL A 660 -21.51 -12.75 21.51
N ASP A 661 -21.07 -13.25 22.66
CA ASP A 661 -21.82 -14.09 23.60
C ASP A 661 -21.37 -13.81 25.05
N ASP A 662 -22.16 -14.20 26.05
CA ASP A 662 -21.90 -13.89 27.45
C ASP A 662 -20.57 -14.45 27.98
N LEU A 663 -20.15 -15.63 27.51
CA LEU A 663 -18.88 -16.24 27.91
C LEU A 663 -17.68 -15.45 27.34
N SER A 664 -17.80 -14.97 26.09
CA SER A 664 -16.83 -14.08 25.47
C SER A 664 -16.74 -12.72 26.16
N GLU A 665 -17.86 -12.17 26.64
CA GLU A 665 -17.93 -10.92 27.41
C GLU A 665 -17.29 -11.09 28.80
N ILE A 666 -17.62 -12.17 29.52
CA ILE A 666 -17.01 -12.50 30.82
C ILE A 666 -15.50 -12.67 30.68
N GLY A 667 -15.03 -13.43 29.68
CA GLY A 667 -13.61 -13.61 29.43
C GLY A 667 -12.90 -12.29 29.07
N PHE A 668 -13.54 -11.43 28.30
CA PHE A 668 -13.03 -10.10 27.96
C PHE A 668 -12.92 -9.19 29.19
N ARG A 669 -13.97 -9.12 30.01
CA ARG A 669 -13.98 -8.32 31.25
C ARG A 669 -13.01 -8.84 32.29
N THR A 670 -12.82 -10.17 32.40
CA THR A 670 -11.83 -10.78 33.29
C THR A 670 -10.40 -10.39 32.89
N ALA A 671 -10.05 -10.49 31.61
CA ALA A 671 -8.74 -10.08 31.12
C ALA A 671 -8.50 -8.56 31.29
N ALA A 672 -9.54 -7.74 31.08
CA ALA A 672 -9.47 -6.30 31.31
C ALA A 672 -9.30 -5.94 32.80
N ALA A 673 -9.97 -6.65 33.70
CA ALA A 673 -9.81 -6.49 35.15
C ALA A 673 -8.40 -6.89 35.60
N HIS A 674 -7.82 -7.96 35.03
CA HIS A 674 -6.44 -8.35 35.32
C HIS A 674 -5.43 -7.27 34.89
N VAL A 675 -5.58 -6.69 33.69
CA VAL A 675 -4.73 -5.57 33.23
C VAL A 675 -4.90 -4.32 34.10
N ARG A 676 -6.11 -4.05 34.63
CA ARG A 676 -6.37 -2.96 35.59
C ARG A 676 -5.61 -3.22 36.91
N ALA A 677 -5.78 -4.40 37.51
CA ALA A 677 -5.12 -4.77 38.76
C ALA A 677 -3.57 -4.78 38.67
N GLN A 678 -3.01 -5.15 37.50
CA GLN A 678 -1.57 -5.05 37.26
C GLN A 678 -1.09 -3.60 37.21
N LEU A 679 -1.85 -2.68 36.60
CA LEU A 679 -1.55 -1.24 36.62
C LEU A 679 -1.62 -0.66 38.05
N ASP A 680 -2.59 -1.11 38.85
CA ASP A 680 -2.72 -0.72 40.26
C ASP A 680 -1.53 -1.20 41.10
N THR A 681 -1.13 -2.47 40.93
CA THR A 681 0.05 -3.05 41.59
C THR A 681 1.33 -2.31 41.20
N TRP A 682 1.54 -2.10 39.89
CA TRP A 682 2.71 -1.40 39.37
C TRP A 682 2.81 0.05 39.92
N ARG A 683 1.68 0.77 40.04
CA ARG A 683 1.70 2.13 40.59
C ARG A 683 2.15 2.15 42.05
N LEU A 684 1.70 1.20 42.87
CA LEU A 684 2.14 1.06 44.27
C LEU A 684 3.64 0.72 44.37
N GLU A 685 4.13 -0.20 43.52
CA GLU A 685 5.56 -0.55 43.44
C GLU A 685 6.42 0.64 42.98
N TYR A 686 5.93 1.40 42.00
CA TYR A 686 6.59 2.60 41.48
C TYR A 686 6.65 3.71 42.54
N GLU A 687 5.57 3.97 43.28
CA GLU A 687 5.53 4.94 44.38
C GLU A 687 6.48 4.52 45.52
N ALA A 688 6.49 3.25 45.91
CA ALA A 688 7.38 2.73 46.95
C ALA A 688 8.88 2.79 46.55
N THR A 689 9.18 2.67 45.25
CA THR A 689 10.55 2.74 44.72
C THR A 689 11.02 4.19 44.48
N SER A 690 10.09 5.11 44.16
CA SER A 690 10.37 6.52 43.78
C SER A 690 10.64 7.44 44.97
N THR A 691 11.57 7.02 45.83
CA THR A 691 11.87 7.56 47.17
C THR A 691 12.27 9.04 47.28
N ALA A 692 12.38 9.80 46.19
CA ALA A 692 12.84 11.20 46.21
C ALA A 692 12.30 12.15 45.10
N LEU A 693 11.44 11.72 44.17
CA LEU A 693 11.18 12.46 42.91
C LEU A 693 9.71 12.76 42.56
N THR A 694 8.82 12.73 43.55
CA THR A 694 7.35 12.95 43.48
C THR A 694 6.90 14.37 43.07
N ASN A 695 7.80 15.20 42.56
CA ASN A 695 7.52 16.53 42.00
C ASN A 695 8.27 16.79 40.68
N SER A 696 8.93 15.78 40.11
CA SER A 696 9.64 15.90 38.84
C SER A 696 8.70 15.90 37.64
N ASP A 697 9.10 16.57 36.56
CA ASP A 697 8.36 16.52 35.29
C ASP A 697 8.26 15.10 34.72
N VAL A 698 9.23 14.23 35.01
CA VAL A 698 9.20 12.81 34.64
C VAL A 698 8.09 12.06 35.38
N ASP A 699 7.88 12.29 36.67
CA ASP A 699 6.78 11.69 37.44
C ASP A 699 5.40 12.25 37.01
N ARG A 700 5.33 13.55 36.72
CA ARG A 700 4.13 14.19 36.15
C ARG A 700 3.79 13.60 34.78
N ALA A 701 4.77 13.44 33.89
CA ALA A 701 4.59 12.83 32.58
C ALA A 701 4.19 11.34 32.71
N THR A 702 4.85 10.60 33.59
CA THR A 702 4.52 9.20 33.93
C THR A 702 3.07 9.07 34.41
N THR A 703 2.61 10.01 35.23
CA THR A 703 1.23 10.06 35.73
C THR A 703 0.23 10.43 34.65
N ALA A 704 0.51 11.43 33.82
CA ALA A 704 -0.32 11.74 32.66
C ALA A 704 -0.45 10.53 31.70
N PHE A 705 0.64 9.80 31.49
CA PHE A 705 0.68 8.60 30.63
C PHE A 705 -0.08 7.41 31.23
N GLU A 706 0.13 7.11 32.52
CA GLU A 706 -0.63 6.05 33.22
C GLU A 706 -2.15 6.30 33.12
N TRP A 707 -2.60 7.51 33.45
CA TRP A 707 -4.03 7.82 33.42
C TRP A 707 -4.60 7.86 32.00
N ALA A 708 -3.78 8.16 30.99
CA ALA A 708 -4.15 7.96 29.58
C ALA A 708 -4.26 6.48 29.19
N VAL A 709 -3.42 5.58 29.72
CA VAL A 709 -3.57 4.12 29.56
C VAL A 709 -4.84 3.62 30.26
N ARG A 710 -5.14 4.09 31.48
CA ARG A 710 -6.37 3.76 32.23
C ARG A 710 -7.63 4.22 31.48
N LEU A 711 -7.67 5.48 31.02
CA LEU A 711 -8.76 6.03 30.22
C LEU A 711 -8.89 5.25 28.90
N ARG A 712 -7.78 4.87 28.25
CA ARG A 712 -7.83 4.05 27.04
C ARG A 712 -8.39 2.64 27.30
N LEU A 713 -8.09 2.02 28.44
CA LEU A 713 -8.68 0.76 28.86
C LEU A 713 -10.20 0.89 29.05
N HIS A 714 -10.67 1.92 29.78
CA HIS A 714 -12.11 2.20 29.91
C HIS A 714 -12.79 2.36 28.53
N GLN A 715 -12.18 3.15 27.63
CA GLN A 715 -12.67 3.33 26.25
C GLN A 715 -12.83 2.02 25.44
N ILE A 716 -12.11 0.96 25.80
CA ILE A 716 -12.13 -0.35 25.13
C ILE A 716 -13.14 -1.31 25.76
N VAL A 717 -13.36 -1.22 27.07
CA VAL A 717 -14.26 -2.10 27.83
C VAL A 717 -15.69 -1.58 27.82
N ASP A 718 -15.89 -0.33 28.21
CA ASP A 718 -17.20 0.19 28.59
C ASP A 718 -17.77 1.20 27.57
N GLY A 719 -16.96 2.11 27.04
CA GLY A 719 -17.42 2.98 25.94
C GLY A 719 -16.74 4.35 25.88
N TYR A 720 -17.32 5.26 25.09
CA TYR A 720 -16.85 6.63 24.91
C TYR A 720 -17.80 7.67 25.56
N ASP A 721 -18.50 7.29 26.63
CA ASP A 721 -19.35 8.22 27.39
C ASP A 721 -18.48 9.21 28.19
N PRO A 722 -18.56 10.53 27.94
CA PRO A 722 -17.79 11.52 28.67
C PRO A 722 -18.28 11.75 30.11
N HIS A 723 -19.50 11.31 30.45
CA HIS A 723 -20.09 11.53 31.79
C HIS A 723 -19.75 10.44 32.81
N HIS A 724 -19.08 9.37 32.40
CA HIS A 724 -18.75 8.25 33.28
C HIS A 724 -17.67 8.65 34.31
N ALA A 725 -17.86 8.27 35.59
CA ALA A 725 -16.99 8.71 36.69
C ALA A 725 -15.50 8.33 36.51
N ASP A 726 -15.20 7.14 35.98
CA ASP A 726 -13.82 6.74 35.61
C ASP A 726 -13.18 7.71 34.60
N VAL A 727 -13.97 8.25 33.66
CA VAL A 727 -13.49 9.21 32.65
C VAL A 727 -13.19 10.55 33.31
N GLU A 728 -14.10 11.08 34.13
CA GLU A 728 -13.89 12.36 34.84
C GLU A 728 -12.65 12.32 35.77
N ASN A 729 -12.49 11.24 36.55
CA ASN A 729 -11.31 11.03 37.39
C ASN A 729 -10.01 10.98 36.56
N ALA A 730 -10.01 10.27 35.43
CA ALA A 730 -8.84 10.21 34.56
C ALA A 730 -8.54 11.54 33.86
N LEU A 731 -9.56 12.25 33.38
CA LEU A 731 -9.43 13.59 32.78
C LEU A 731 -8.82 14.59 33.77
N SER A 732 -9.35 14.64 34.98
CA SER A 732 -8.84 15.51 36.06
C SER A 732 -7.35 15.25 36.34
N ARG A 733 -6.96 13.98 36.47
CA ARG A 733 -5.56 13.59 36.73
C ARG A 733 -4.62 13.86 35.56
N ILE A 734 -5.02 13.59 34.32
CA ILE A 734 -4.22 13.91 33.13
C ILE A 734 -4.02 15.42 33.02
N VAL A 735 -5.09 16.21 33.11
CA VAL A 735 -5.02 17.68 32.96
C VAL A 735 -4.18 18.31 34.08
N THR A 736 -4.37 17.90 35.33
CA THR A 736 -3.56 18.38 36.47
C THR A 736 -2.07 18.07 36.27
N ALA A 737 -1.74 16.84 35.87
CA ALA A 737 -0.35 16.43 35.66
C ALA A 737 0.31 17.15 34.46
N VAL A 738 -0.43 17.37 33.37
CA VAL A 738 0.04 18.11 32.18
C VAL A 738 0.24 19.60 32.47
N LEU A 739 -0.69 20.25 33.20
CA LEU A 739 -0.57 21.66 33.56
C LEU A 739 0.59 21.95 34.51
N ALA A 740 0.99 20.96 35.33
CA ALA A 740 2.13 21.09 36.24
C ALA A 740 3.51 21.04 35.54
N ILE A 741 3.58 20.62 34.27
CA ILE A 741 4.85 20.52 33.51
C ILE A 741 5.11 21.85 32.79
N PRO A 742 6.24 22.55 33.01
CA PRO A 742 6.59 23.78 32.30
C PRO A 742 6.62 23.63 30.78
N TYR A 743 6.34 24.72 30.06
CA TYR A 743 6.53 24.77 28.61
C TYR A 743 8.01 24.60 28.24
N GLY A 744 8.30 23.83 27.19
CA GLY A 744 9.67 23.51 26.76
C GLY A 744 10.42 22.48 27.63
N SER A 745 9.77 21.85 28.62
CA SER A 745 10.38 20.76 29.40
C SER A 745 10.75 19.56 28.50
N PRO A 746 11.89 18.87 28.69
CA PRO A 746 12.32 17.76 27.82
C PRO A 746 11.31 16.60 27.70
N VAL A 747 10.39 16.47 28.66
CA VAL A 747 9.33 15.45 28.61
C VAL A 747 8.13 15.85 27.73
N GLU A 748 8.06 17.06 27.15
CA GLU A 748 6.88 17.54 26.40
C GLU A 748 6.41 16.55 25.32
N GLY A 749 7.33 15.93 24.58
CA GLY A 749 6.98 14.96 23.54
C GLY A 749 6.23 13.72 24.07
N THR A 750 6.37 13.37 25.35
CA THR A 750 5.61 12.28 25.98
C THR A 750 4.12 12.58 26.12
N LEU A 751 3.76 13.88 26.16
CA LEU A 751 2.42 14.35 26.47
C LEU A 751 1.45 14.24 25.29
N LEU A 752 1.93 13.95 24.08
CA LEU A 752 1.10 13.86 22.88
C LEU A 752 0.01 12.77 23.00
N PHE A 753 0.34 11.60 23.54
CA PHE A 753 -0.64 10.55 23.80
C PHE A 753 -1.65 10.94 24.89
N PRO A 754 -1.24 11.38 26.09
CA PRO A 754 -2.15 11.92 27.12
C PRO A 754 -3.09 13.03 26.62
N LEU A 755 -2.55 14.04 25.92
CA LEU A 755 -3.33 15.17 25.39
C LEU A 755 -4.40 14.71 24.40
N VAL A 756 -4.08 13.77 23.50
CA VAL A 756 -5.07 13.25 22.54
C VAL A 756 -6.13 12.39 23.22
N ILE A 757 -5.76 11.51 24.16
CA ILE A 757 -6.74 10.66 24.85
C ILE A 757 -7.67 11.48 25.75
N ALA A 758 -7.14 12.46 26.49
CA ALA A 758 -7.95 13.36 27.31
C ALA A 758 -8.79 14.32 26.46
N GLY A 759 -8.18 15.00 25.48
CA GLY A 759 -8.87 15.94 24.59
C GLY A 759 -10.02 15.29 23.83
N ALA A 760 -9.86 14.06 23.36
CA ALA A 760 -10.92 13.32 22.69
C ALA A 760 -12.11 12.94 23.59
N SER A 761 -11.89 12.85 24.91
CA SER A 761 -12.93 12.61 25.91
C SER A 761 -13.53 13.90 26.50
N CYS A 762 -12.94 15.08 26.25
CA CYS A 762 -13.43 16.38 26.72
C CYS A 762 -14.46 17.05 25.78
N ARG A 763 -15.26 16.29 25.01
CA ARG A 763 -16.11 16.85 23.93
C ARG A 763 -17.02 17.99 24.38
N ASP A 764 -17.57 17.93 25.58
CA ASP A 764 -18.56 18.90 26.05
C ASP A 764 -17.93 20.04 26.88
N ASN A 765 -16.84 19.78 27.62
CA ASN A 765 -16.15 20.79 28.43
C ASN A 765 -15.27 21.71 27.55
N MET A 766 -15.63 22.99 27.40
CA MET A 766 -14.88 23.94 26.57
C MET A 766 -13.51 24.31 27.16
N GLU A 767 -13.43 24.53 28.47
CA GLU A 767 -12.20 24.91 29.18
C GLU A 767 -11.08 23.88 28.94
N ARG A 768 -11.37 22.59 29.15
CA ARG A 768 -10.42 21.49 28.92
C ARG A 768 -10.04 21.33 27.45
N ARG A 769 -10.96 21.61 26.51
CA ARG A 769 -10.65 21.65 25.07
C ARG A 769 -9.64 22.76 24.75
N MET A 770 -9.81 23.94 25.35
CA MET A 770 -8.87 25.06 25.18
C MET A 770 -7.50 24.77 25.80
N VAL A 771 -7.43 24.23 27.02
CA VAL A 771 -6.17 23.81 27.67
C VAL A 771 -5.40 22.77 26.83
N VAL A 772 -6.09 21.73 26.34
CA VAL A 772 -5.46 20.71 25.48
C VAL A 772 -5.01 21.30 24.15
N LYS A 773 -5.80 22.20 23.55
CA LYS A 773 -5.46 22.88 22.30
C LYS A 773 -4.25 23.80 22.46
N GLU A 774 -4.20 24.60 23.53
CA GLU A 774 -3.06 25.46 23.86
C GLU A 774 -1.79 24.63 23.99
N ARG A 775 -1.81 23.54 24.79
CA ARG A 775 -0.60 22.73 24.98
C ARG A 775 -0.11 22.09 23.68
N LEU A 776 -1.01 21.61 22.82
CA LEU A 776 -0.64 21.09 21.50
C LEU A 776 -0.11 22.19 20.56
N MET A 777 -0.63 23.42 20.63
CA MET A 777 -0.10 24.55 19.86
C MET A 777 1.30 24.96 20.33
N VAL A 778 1.57 24.93 21.64
CA VAL A 778 2.94 25.14 22.15
C VAL A 778 3.86 24.02 21.68
N MET A 779 3.47 22.76 21.81
CA MET A 779 4.25 21.60 21.33
C MET A 779 4.50 21.61 19.81
N GLU A 780 3.57 22.12 19.01
CA GLU A 780 3.78 22.29 17.55
C GLU A 780 4.92 23.26 17.22
N ASN A 781 5.19 24.21 18.12
CA ASN A 781 6.23 25.23 18.01
C ASN A 781 7.54 24.81 18.70
N THR A 782 7.50 24.21 19.91
CA THR A 782 8.70 23.80 20.67
C THR A 782 9.36 22.56 20.05
N LEU A 783 8.58 21.56 19.63
CA LEU A 783 9.10 20.31 19.07
C LEU A 783 9.16 20.31 17.54
N GLY A 784 8.39 21.18 16.87
CA GLY A 784 8.52 21.46 15.44
C GLY A 784 8.14 20.32 14.48
N PHE A 785 7.59 19.19 14.93
CA PHE A 785 7.24 18.05 14.07
C PHE A 785 5.80 18.09 13.51
N GLY A 786 5.60 17.51 12.32
CA GLY A 786 4.33 17.53 11.58
C GLY A 786 3.16 16.79 12.24
N HIS A 787 3.41 15.63 12.85
CA HIS A 787 2.41 14.76 13.47
C HIS A 787 1.61 15.42 14.62
N ILE A 788 2.23 16.30 15.40
CA ILE A 788 1.58 17.06 16.48
C ILE A 788 0.44 17.92 15.91
N SER A 789 0.70 18.60 14.78
CA SER A 789 -0.27 19.40 14.03
C SER A 789 -1.38 18.56 13.36
N HIS A 790 -1.14 17.27 13.13
CA HIS A 790 -2.19 16.34 12.71
C HIS A 790 -3.01 15.82 13.90
N ALA A 791 -2.39 15.68 15.09
CA ALA A 791 -3.07 15.30 16.32
C ALA A 791 -4.00 16.40 16.85
N ARG A 792 -3.60 17.69 16.80
CA ARG A 792 -4.52 18.81 17.09
C ARG A 792 -5.68 18.86 16.11
N ARG A 793 -5.44 18.76 14.80
CA ARG A 793 -6.52 18.75 13.79
C ARG A 793 -7.45 17.54 13.93
N LEU A 794 -6.94 16.40 14.39
CA LEU A 794 -7.76 15.25 14.78
C LEU A 794 -8.70 15.63 15.94
N LEU A 795 -8.21 16.26 17.01
CA LEU A 795 -9.05 16.71 18.11
C LEU A 795 -10.07 17.78 17.68
N GLU A 796 -9.67 18.75 16.87
CA GLU A 796 -10.57 19.76 16.30
C GLU A 796 -11.69 19.11 15.47
N THR A 797 -11.41 17.99 14.79
CA THR A 797 -12.43 17.18 14.09
C THR A 797 -13.33 16.41 15.06
N VAL A 798 -12.78 15.86 16.14
CA VAL A 798 -13.55 15.14 17.20
C VAL A 798 -14.50 16.10 17.94
N TRP A 799 -14.09 17.35 18.13
CA TRP A 799 -14.90 18.40 18.78
C TRP A 799 -15.97 18.98 17.85
N ALA A 800 -15.80 18.89 16.53
CA ALA A 800 -16.78 19.34 15.53
C ALA A 800 -17.80 18.24 15.13
N ASP A 801 -17.53 16.96 15.41
CA ASP A 801 -18.48 15.85 15.19
C ASP A 801 -19.55 15.83 16.29
N GLU A 802 -20.36 16.89 16.42
CA GLU A 802 -21.35 17.06 17.51
C GLU A 802 -22.38 15.92 17.55
N GLY A 803 -22.83 15.45 16.38
CA GLY A 803 -23.73 14.29 16.26
C GLY A 803 -23.04 12.91 16.36
N GLY A 804 -21.73 12.87 16.61
CA GLY A 804 -20.93 11.65 16.60
C GLY A 804 -20.99 10.79 17.86
N ASP A 805 -20.72 9.48 17.68
CA ASP A 805 -20.66 8.43 18.72
C ASP A 805 -19.50 8.55 19.74
N GLY A 806 -18.88 9.73 19.88
CA GLY A 806 -17.70 9.98 20.74
C GLY A 806 -16.43 9.21 20.34
N ASN A 807 -16.50 8.35 19.33
CA ASN A 807 -15.49 7.37 18.98
C ASN A 807 -14.38 7.99 18.13
N TRP A 808 -13.50 8.77 18.77
CA TRP A 808 -12.36 9.41 18.11
C TRP A 808 -11.47 8.43 17.32
N ALA A 809 -11.46 7.15 17.68
CA ALA A 809 -10.73 6.11 16.96
C ALA A 809 -11.31 5.84 15.55
N ARG A 810 -12.63 6.01 15.34
CA ARG A 810 -13.30 6.01 14.01
C ARG A 810 -12.78 7.16 13.15
N ILE A 811 -12.81 8.38 13.69
CA ILE A 811 -12.35 9.61 13.00
C ILE A 811 -10.87 9.49 12.65
N ARG A 812 -10.02 9.06 13.60
CA ARG A 812 -8.58 8.86 13.36
C ARG A 812 -8.29 7.78 12.32
N TYR A 813 -9.07 6.70 12.27
CA TYR A 813 -8.88 5.64 11.28
C TYR A 813 -9.29 6.05 9.86
N SER A 814 -10.34 6.86 9.72
CA SER A 814 -10.87 7.31 8.43
C SER A 814 -10.18 8.57 7.89
N MET A 815 -10.08 9.63 8.70
CA MET A 815 -9.67 10.97 8.27
C MET A 815 -8.20 11.31 8.57
N PHE A 816 -7.58 10.66 9.57
CA PHE A 816 -6.17 10.89 9.94
C PHE A 816 -5.30 9.63 9.81
N PRO A 817 -5.32 8.92 8.66
CA PRO A 817 -4.86 7.55 8.55
C PRO A 817 -3.35 7.42 8.34
N GLY A 818 -2.57 8.06 9.21
CA GLY A 818 -1.09 8.07 9.24
C GLY A 818 -0.54 8.42 10.61
N VAL A 819 -1.25 9.26 11.37
CA VAL A 819 -0.85 9.80 12.69
C VAL A 819 -0.56 8.70 13.71
N VAL A 820 0.52 8.89 14.47
CA VAL A 820 0.88 8.14 15.68
C VAL A 820 1.28 9.16 16.75
N PHE A 821 0.99 8.84 18.01
CA PHE A 821 1.22 9.73 19.16
C PHE A 821 2.56 9.38 19.85
N VAL A 822 3.66 9.49 19.10
CA VAL A 822 5.06 9.26 19.53
C VAL A 822 5.71 10.54 20.07
#